data_AF-A0A5K3FQ84-F1
#
_entry.id   AF-A0A5K3FQ84-F1
#
_cell.length_a   1.000
_cell.length_b   1.000
_cell.length_c   1.000
_cell.angle_alpha   90.00
_cell.angle_beta   90.00
_cell.angle_gamma   90.00
#
_symmetry.space_group_name_H-M   'P 1'
#
loop_
_entity.id
_entity.type
_entity.pdbx_description
1 polymer ?
#
loop_
_entity_poly.entity_id
_entity_poly.type
_entity_poly.pdbx_seq_one_letter_code
_entity_poly.pdbx_strand_id
1 'polypeptide(L)'
;MKYHPDKNPNGQAKFHAINSAYNFLCNRSRISDGPNRRHIQLLIRSQSILYNRYRRELAPHKYAGYPMLIRTIRMEVEDESLFMKQSNDGDKTSSKTAELLSYATELAYETVATSALNAEELRREGGLQTLQDAFARCSALLSLDDALNNPLAVSVCCHVTGFFTVSTKFPASRECIHEIPQITRDILRLLYYKNLPRLCCQAAACIAAFCDDFWLCSKVYENGGMYMLLYHVLAYDFTLEESGVDTSSATNTQLTLNRLSLLCLWATSRLLHGCSAIASPDESPHEGPPVEQALNRLVTPHIARKLAALGAMKAPTPVANIDRLLDGDFLSAASESGQALRRLAKLLTINSATPCFIWDNQCRAELTAFLDDQVSRLVKTGEADLEAVKAFAHKKFQGELLIGEIFVRIFNKQSTFPLDNSRSFAIDLLHYLEKEVALLPTTSDGLPATTQRVNHIESALEALRNVIRSYAGVEIQCIGHFSILFAILDMNGYTNMKLRSVEVLHSASKNPECLNDIHASKLLVGAVMLFRALPQAQIPLVDFFNHAIAVNALLKELVYAGGLVYLLETIVTSEMRDVRTACVSFLSRCMANAQLGRRIQALLGQFVPAIFPETIRDTPEQFIPLFDVADHQNPELIWNQACRERLSEAIIDMCNKFAKQQQSNRSLRWSLPDSYSVSYVSAISESLLSQGLLTESDISSLEASGGLVVVSGVYLHLYVNQPGWMLRQPDQVLDGLMEKLLDTFRGLPSSAQLLRLLNRATVQLLTDRPGLLDGLPRKGYPHRLFDLFPTVNEPEGAKTCALLLHRMSVSKLCVGAMTERETMAGYLHVMRHCIGEELGTVGECLFNIFNTTGCDPLVAQALKCDLIDYLLQTLHQGLPVTVREPGQCRAYIVKALKVMQKNPVYGTKVRSS
;
A
#
# COMPACT_ATOMS: atom_id res chain seq x y z
N MET A 1 17.99 -9.33 72.66
CA MET A 1 19.42 -9.19 73.07
C MET A 1 19.94 -7.76 73.03
N LYS A 2 19.53 -6.88 72.10
CA LYS A 2 20.08 -5.51 71.91
C LYS A 2 20.15 -4.61 73.17
N TYR A 3 19.21 -4.74 74.11
CA TYR A 3 19.16 -3.92 75.33
C TYR A 3 19.24 -4.74 76.63
N HIS A 4 19.50 -6.05 76.56
CA HIS A 4 19.50 -6.87 77.77
C HIS A 4 20.64 -6.44 78.70
N PRO A 5 20.39 -6.15 79.99
CA PRO A 5 21.38 -5.55 80.89
C PRO A 5 22.64 -6.41 81.01
N ASP A 6 22.48 -7.74 81.05
CA ASP A 6 23.62 -8.67 81.16
C ASP A 6 24.40 -8.89 79.84
N LYS A 7 23.83 -8.50 78.68
CA LYS A 7 24.45 -8.73 77.36
C LYS A 7 24.88 -7.44 76.65
N ASN A 8 24.40 -6.28 77.10
CA ASN A 8 24.82 -4.97 76.62
C ASN A 8 24.68 -3.93 77.75
N PRO A 9 25.77 -3.59 78.45
CA PRO A 9 25.76 -2.63 79.55
C PRO A 9 25.19 -1.26 79.15
N ASN A 10 25.48 -0.81 77.93
CA ASN A 10 24.98 0.47 77.38
C ASN A 10 23.47 0.44 77.06
N GLY A 11 22.84 -0.75 77.11
CA GLY A 11 21.41 -0.95 76.90
C GLY A 11 20.57 -0.88 78.19
N GLN A 12 21.20 -0.90 79.37
CA GLN A 12 20.53 -1.06 80.67
C GLN A 12 19.50 0.05 80.97
N ALA A 13 19.85 1.32 80.74
CA ALA A 13 18.92 2.43 80.96
C ALA A 13 17.64 2.30 80.10
N LYS A 14 17.81 1.91 78.83
CA LYS A 14 16.69 1.72 77.90
C LYS A 14 15.87 0.48 78.25
N PHE A 15 16.50 -0.58 78.76
CA PHE A 15 15.80 -1.76 79.29
C PHE A 15 14.95 -1.43 80.51
N HIS A 16 15.48 -0.70 81.49
CA HIS A 16 14.70 -0.25 82.64
C HIS A 16 13.55 0.66 82.20
N ALA A 17 13.77 1.56 81.24
CA ALA A 17 12.69 2.40 80.70
C ALA A 17 11.59 1.58 80.01
N ILE A 18 11.96 0.58 79.19
CA ILE A 18 11.00 -0.35 78.55
C ILE A 18 10.23 -1.14 79.61
N ASN A 19 10.91 -1.64 80.64
CA ASN A 19 10.29 -2.44 81.69
C ASN A 19 9.35 -1.59 82.57
N SER A 20 9.75 -0.35 82.89
CA SER A 20 8.89 0.63 83.56
C SER A 20 7.65 0.99 82.74
N ALA A 21 7.79 1.19 81.43
CA ALA A 21 6.66 1.44 80.53
C ALA A 21 5.73 0.22 80.43
N TYR A 22 6.28 -0.99 80.33
CA TYR A 22 5.52 -2.24 80.34
C TYR A 22 4.75 -2.42 81.65
N ASN A 23 5.41 -2.20 82.79
CA ASN A 23 4.78 -2.26 84.11
C ASN A 23 3.68 -1.20 84.24
N PHE A 24 3.90 0.02 83.76
CA PHE A 24 2.87 1.06 83.73
C PHE A 24 1.63 0.63 82.92
N LEU A 25 1.84 0.01 81.75
CA LEU A 25 0.74 -0.50 80.93
C LEU A 25 -0.01 -1.67 81.60
N CYS A 26 0.69 -2.52 82.37
CA CYS A 26 0.11 -3.71 83.01
C CYS A 26 -0.54 -3.45 84.39
N ASN A 27 -0.23 -2.35 85.05
CA ASN A 27 -0.62 -2.13 86.45
C ASN A 27 -2.03 -1.52 86.58
N ARG A 28 -3.04 -2.38 86.77
CA ARG A 28 -4.46 -1.99 86.85
C ARG A 28 -4.81 -1.16 88.10
N SER A 29 -4.01 -1.22 89.17
CA SER A 29 -4.39 -0.70 90.51
C SER A 29 -3.92 0.72 90.83
N ARG A 30 -3.12 1.36 89.96
CA ARG A 30 -2.48 2.66 90.28
C ARG A 30 -3.15 3.90 89.69
N ILE A 31 -4.28 3.78 88.98
CA ILE A 31 -4.68 4.84 88.03
C ILE A 31 -6.07 5.47 88.30
N SER A 32 -7.04 4.78 88.89
CA SER A 32 -8.28 5.32 89.54
C SER A 32 -9.29 4.19 89.81
N ASP A 33 -10.34 4.44 90.61
CA ASP A 33 -11.46 3.49 90.88
C ASP A 33 -12.39 3.22 89.67
N GLY A 34 -11.95 3.54 88.45
CA GLY A 34 -12.73 3.42 87.22
C GLY A 34 -11.85 3.43 85.95
N PRO A 35 -12.45 3.16 84.76
CA PRO A 35 -11.71 3.03 83.50
C PRO A 35 -11.00 4.33 83.11
N ASN A 36 -9.67 4.32 83.12
CA ASN A 36 -8.88 5.48 82.72
C ASN A 36 -8.72 5.53 81.18
N ARG A 37 -9.38 6.52 80.55
CA ARG A 37 -9.39 6.73 79.09
C ARG A 37 -7.98 6.84 78.48
N ARG A 38 -7.06 7.53 79.15
CA ARG A 38 -5.66 7.72 78.68
C ARG A 38 -4.86 6.43 78.75
N HIS A 39 -5.10 5.59 79.76
CA HIS A 39 -4.49 4.27 79.86
C HIS A 39 -5.00 3.34 78.76
N ILE A 40 -6.31 3.32 78.50
CA ILE A 40 -6.92 2.55 77.41
C ILE A 40 -6.33 2.97 76.05
N GLN A 41 -6.22 4.28 75.81
CA GLN A 41 -5.61 4.82 74.60
C GLN A 41 -4.16 4.33 74.41
N LEU A 42 -3.33 4.38 75.46
CA LEU A 42 -1.96 3.89 75.40
C LEU A 42 -1.88 2.38 75.13
N LEU A 43 -2.79 1.59 75.71
CA LEU A 43 -2.90 0.15 75.47
C LEU A 43 -3.23 -0.15 74.00
N ILE A 44 -4.28 0.48 73.46
CA ILE A 44 -4.70 0.30 72.06
C ILE A 44 -3.55 0.68 71.11
N ARG A 45 -2.92 1.85 71.31
CA ARG A 45 -1.77 2.28 70.49
C ARG A 45 -0.60 1.31 70.55
N SER A 46 -0.28 0.80 71.74
CA SER A 46 0.79 -0.18 71.91
C SER A 46 0.49 -1.46 71.13
N GLN A 47 -0.78 -1.88 71.11
CA GLN A 47 -1.22 -3.04 70.35
C GLN A 47 -1.17 -2.77 68.83
N SER A 48 -1.57 -1.58 68.34
CA SER A 48 -1.45 -1.24 66.92
C SER A 48 0.00 -1.32 66.46
N ILE A 49 0.93 -0.76 67.26
CA ILE A 49 2.38 -0.83 66.98
C ILE A 49 2.86 -2.29 66.97
N LEU A 50 2.38 -3.12 67.91
CA LEU A 50 2.75 -4.52 68.01
C LEU A 50 2.31 -5.30 66.75
N TYR A 51 1.04 -5.17 66.36
CA TYR A 51 0.47 -5.81 65.17
C TYR A 51 1.09 -5.32 63.86
N ASN A 52 1.43 -4.03 63.78
CA ASN A 52 2.10 -3.46 62.63
C ASN A 52 3.53 -4.03 62.46
N ARG A 53 4.31 -4.08 63.56
CA ARG A 53 5.73 -4.48 63.51
C ARG A 53 5.96 -5.99 63.51
N TYR A 54 5.16 -6.75 64.24
CA TYR A 54 5.34 -8.19 64.46
C TYR A 54 4.19 -9.00 63.87
N ARG A 55 3.70 -8.56 62.70
CA ARG A 55 2.59 -9.19 61.98
C ARG A 55 2.82 -10.68 61.73
N ARG A 56 4.06 -11.08 61.39
CA ARG A 56 4.40 -12.48 61.07
C ARG A 56 4.32 -13.38 62.31
N GLU A 57 4.80 -12.88 63.44
CA GLU A 57 4.78 -13.59 64.72
C GLU A 57 3.37 -13.69 65.29
N LEU A 58 2.51 -12.69 65.04
CA LEU A 58 1.15 -12.64 65.56
C LEU A 58 0.11 -13.33 64.65
N ALA A 59 0.43 -13.55 63.37
CA ALA A 59 -0.49 -14.14 62.40
C ALA A 59 -1.14 -15.48 62.83
N PRO A 60 -0.45 -16.40 63.56
CA PRO A 60 -1.06 -17.65 64.01
C PRO A 60 -2.11 -17.49 65.12
N HIS A 61 -2.21 -16.33 65.76
CA HIS A 61 -3.04 -16.11 66.93
C HIS A 61 -4.25 -15.22 66.63
N LYS A 62 -5.40 -15.56 67.25
CA LYS A 62 -6.60 -14.72 67.25
C LYS A 62 -6.42 -13.54 68.20
N TYR A 63 -6.80 -12.34 67.78
CA TYR A 63 -6.82 -11.17 68.66
C TYR A 63 -7.98 -11.28 69.65
N ALA A 64 -7.68 -11.69 70.89
CA ALA A 64 -8.68 -11.90 71.94
C ALA A 64 -9.38 -10.61 72.42
N GLY A 65 -8.93 -9.43 71.98
CA GLY A 65 -9.47 -8.14 72.41
C GLY A 65 -10.71 -7.66 71.66
N TYR A 66 -11.22 -8.39 70.65
CA TYR A 66 -12.32 -7.91 69.79
C TYR A 66 -13.60 -7.49 70.54
N PRO A 67 -14.13 -8.26 71.51
CA PRO A 67 -15.34 -7.86 72.22
C PRO A 67 -15.20 -6.50 72.91
N MET A 68 -14.03 -6.22 73.49
CA MET A 68 -13.73 -4.95 74.13
C MET A 68 -13.49 -3.84 73.10
N LEU A 69 -12.75 -4.13 72.02
CA LEU A 69 -12.45 -3.17 70.97
C LEU A 69 -13.71 -2.68 70.25
N ILE A 70 -14.59 -3.60 69.85
CA ILE A 70 -15.85 -3.29 69.16
C ILE A 70 -16.77 -2.52 70.10
N ARG A 71 -16.87 -2.92 71.37
CA ARG A 71 -17.61 -2.16 72.38
C ARG A 71 -17.04 -0.74 72.55
N THR A 72 -15.72 -0.58 72.58
CA THR A 72 -15.07 0.75 72.65
C THR A 72 -15.43 1.60 71.44
N ILE A 73 -15.35 1.05 70.22
CA ILE A 73 -15.74 1.78 69.00
C ILE A 73 -17.21 2.18 69.10
N ARG A 74 -18.11 1.26 69.44
CA ARG A 74 -19.54 1.53 69.56
C ARG A 74 -19.85 2.64 70.57
N MET A 75 -19.28 2.57 71.77
CA MET A 75 -19.48 3.60 72.80
C MET A 75 -18.99 4.99 72.35
N GLU A 76 -17.88 5.07 71.62
CA GLU A 76 -17.39 6.33 71.08
C GLU A 76 -18.28 6.85 69.94
N VAL A 77 -18.77 5.95 69.08
CA VAL A 77 -19.68 6.28 67.97
C VAL A 77 -21.06 6.70 68.46
N GLU A 78 -21.50 6.25 69.63
CA GLU A 78 -22.77 6.65 70.25
C GLU A 78 -22.65 7.93 71.11
N ASP A 79 -21.42 8.43 71.40
CA ASP A 79 -21.23 9.65 72.21
C ASP A 79 -21.62 10.91 71.42
N GLU A 80 -22.77 11.51 71.71
CA GLU A 80 -23.24 12.77 71.11
C GLU A 80 -22.27 13.95 71.30
N SER A 81 -21.43 13.90 72.32
CA SER A 81 -20.45 14.94 72.63
C SER A 81 -19.08 14.74 71.96
N LEU A 82 -18.90 13.67 71.17
CA LEU A 82 -17.61 13.29 70.56
C LEU A 82 -16.94 14.46 69.80
N PHE A 83 -17.73 15.20 69.03
CA PHE A 83 -17.24 16.31 68.21
C PHE A 83 -17.48 17.71 68.82
N MET A 84 -18.17 17.79 69.97
CA MET A 84 -18.51 19.05 70.64
C MET A 84 -17.37 19.59 71.53
N LYS A 85 -16.44 18.73 71.97
CA LYS A 85 -15.41 19.04 72.98
C LYS A 85 -14.21 19.86 72.49
N GLN A 86 -14.23 20.39 71.26
CA GLN A 86 -13.10 21.17 70.70
C GLN A 86 -13.25 22.69 70.86
N SER A 87 -14.39 23.21 71.30
CA SER A 87 -14.68 24.65 71.21
C SER A 87 -14.41 25.48 72.48
N ASN A 88 -14.29 24.89 73.68
CA ASN A 88 -14.16 25.66 74.93
C ASN A 88 -13.20 25.00 75.93
N ASP A 89 -11.89 25.04 75.68
CA ASP A 89 -10.92 25.28 76.77
C ASP A 89 -9.50 25.52 76.22
N GLY A 90 -8.79 26.48 76.78
CA GLY A 90 -7.38 26.79 76.46
C GLY A 90 -6.37 25.70 76.90
N ASP A 91 -6.86 24.53 77.32
CA ASP A 91 -6.01 23.45 77.80
C ASP A 91 -5.53 22.57 76.64
N LYS A 92 -4.27 22.78 76.21
CA LYS A 92 -3.55 21.95 75.21
C LYS A 92 -3.48 20.46 75.59
N THR A 93 -3.92 20.08 76.78
CA THR A 93 -3.94 18.70 77.28
C THR A 93 -5.25 17.96 76.94
N SER A 94 -6.36 18.66 76.67
CA SER A 94 -7.68 18.06 76.36
C SER A 94 -7.73 17.41 74.98
N SER A 95 -7.05 18.01 73.98
CA SER A 95 -6.93 17.53 72.59
C SER A 95 -6.33 16.13 72.48
N LYS A 96 -5.43 15.72 73.38
CA LYS A 96 -4.83 14.37 73.38
C LYS A 96 -5.75 13.26 73.91
N THR A 97 -6.86 13.62 74.54
CA THR A 97 -7.82 12.72 75.20
C THR A 97 -9.02 12.36 74.31
N ALA A 98 -9.14 13.02 73.15
CA ALA A 98 -10.29 12.96 72.24
C ALA A 98 -10.15 11.97 71.07
N GLU A 99 -9.05 11.22 70.97
CA GLU A 99 -8.75 10.39 69.78
C GLU A 99 -8.94 8.87 70.00
N LEU A 100 -9.66 8.45 71.05
CA LEU A 100 -9.82 7.02 71.36
C LEU A 100 -10.42 6.22 70.19
N LEU A 101 -11.42 6.79 69.51
CA LEU A 101 -12.03 6.21 68.31
C LEU A 101 -11.03 6.01 67.16
N SER A 102 -10.16 6.99 66.90
CA SER A 102 -9.13 6.88 65.85
C SER A 102 -8.16 5.74 66.13
N TYR A 103 -7.64 5.63 67.36
CA TYR A 103 -6.74 4.52 67.71
C TYR A 103 -7.44 3.16 67.71
N ALA A 104 -8.70 3.10 68.13
CA ALA A 104 -9.48 1.85 68.14
C ALA A 104 -9.73 1.34 66.71
N THR A 105 -10.11 2.23 65.79
CA THR A 105 -10.27 1.92 64.36
C THR A 105 -8.92 1.59 63.70
N GLU A 106 -7.82 2.22 64.13
CA GLU A 106 -6.47 1.86 63.68
C GLU A 106 -6.12 0.42 64.05
N LEU A 107 -6.36 0.05 65.31
CA LEU A 107 -6.10 -1.29 65.81
C LEU A 107 -6.95 -2.35 65.08
N ALA A 108 -8.21 -2.02 64.76
CA ALA A 108 -9.10 -2.90 64.02
C ALA A 108 -8.48 -3.27 62.66
N TYR A 109 -7.98 -2.30 61.89
CA TYR A 109 -7.34 -2.64 60.61
C TYR A 109 -5.98 -3.33 60.79
N GLU A 110 -5.16 -2.97 61.79
CA GLU A 110 -3.84 -3.60 61.98
C GLU A 110 -3.96 -5.08 62.33
N THR A 111 -4.97 -5.44 63.13
CA THR A 111 -5.27 -6.83 63.50
C THR A 111 -5.82 -7.62 62.31
N VAL A 112 -6.77 -7.06 61.54
CA VAL A 112 -7.33 -7.76 60.36
C VAL A 112 -6.31 -7.90 59.23
N ALA A 113 -5.45 -6.90 59.01
CA ALA A 113 -4.38 -6.99 58.03
C ALA A 113 -3.30 -8.04 58.41
N THR A 114 -3.36 -8.61 59.62
CA THR A 114 -2.40 -9.60 60.13
C THR A 114 -2.74 -11.05 59.80
N SER A 115 -4.01 -11.45 59.86
CA SER A 115 -4.40 -12.84 59.59
C SER A 115 -5.87 -13.01 59.22
N ALA A 116 -6.18 -14.10 58.52
CA ALA A 116 -7.56 -14.51 58.22
C ALA A 116 -8.36 -14.84 59.49
N LEU A 117 -7.69 -15.41 60.51
CA LEU A 117 -8.30 -15.69 61.81
C LEU A 117 -8.85 -14.41 62.45
N ASN A 118 -8.10 -13.31 62.38
CA ASN A 118 -8.51 -12.02 62.91
C ASN A 118 -9.70 -11.41 62.15
N ALA A 119 -9.69 -11.52 60.81
CA ALA A 119 -10.81 -11.10 59.99
C ALA A 119 -12.11 -11.86 60.33
N GLU A 120 -12.00 -13.19 60.51
CA GLU A 120 -13.12 -14.05 60.86
C GLU A 120 -13.70 -13.71 62.24
N GLU A 121 -12.85 -13.56 63.26
CA GLU A 121 -13.30 -13.24 64.62
C GLU A 121 -13.91 -11.85 64.72
N LEU A 122 -13.32 -10.82 64.12
CA LEU A 122 -13.91 -9.48 64.11
C LEU A 122 -15.28 -9.48 63.42
N ARG A 123 -15.43 -10.23 62.32
CA ARG A 123 -16.72 -10.39 61.62
C ARG A 123 -17.77 -11.04 62.50
N ARG A 124 -17.42 -12.12 63.23
CA ARG A 124 -18.33 -12.82 64.16
C ARG A 124 -18.84 -11.91 65.27
N GLU A 125 -18.01 -11.00 65.75
CA GLU A 125 -18.35 -10.02 66.79
C GLU A 125 -19.13 -8.80 66.24
N GLY A 126 -19.54 -8.80 64.97
CA GLY A 126 -20.30 -7.70 64.35
C GLY A 126 -19.45 -6.45 64.07
N GLY A 127 -18.14 -6.62 63.94
CA GLY A 127 -17.20 -5.51 63.80
C GLY A 127 -17.36 -4.72 62.50
N LEU A 128 -17.77 -5.34 61.38
CA LEU A 128 -17.96 -4.65 60.10
C LEU A 128 -19.08 -3.60 60.19
N GLN A 129 -20.24 -3.96 60.76
CA GLN A 129 -21.34 -3.02 60.97
C GLN A 129 -20.94 -1.89 61.92
N THR A 130 -20.28 -2.22 63.03
CA THR A 130 -19.85 -1.21 64.02
C THR A 130 -18.84 -0.22 63.42
N LEU A 131 -17.96 -0.69 62.53
CA LEU A 131 -17.03 0.18 61.80
C LEU A 131 -17.74 1.00 60.72
N GLN A 132 -18.75 0.45 60.05
CA GLN A 132 -19.58 1.18 59.10
C GLN A 132 -20.39 2.29 59.79
N ASP A 133 -20.93 2.05 60.98
CA ASP A 133 -21.63 3.08 61.77
C ASP A 133 -20.66 4.22 62.16
N ALA A 134 -19.43 3.85 62.55
CA ALA A 134 -18.36 4.82 62.82
C ALA A 134 -18.01 5.64 61.58
N PHE A 135 -17.91 4.98 60.42
CA PHE A 135 -17.66 5.62 59.14
C PHE A 135 -18.75 6.62 58.80
N ALA A 136 -20.02 6.20 58.78
CA ALA A 136 -21.15 7.02 58.38
C ALA A 136 -21.26 8.30 59.23
N ARG A 137 -21.05 8.19 60.54
CA ARG A 137 -21.05 9.34 61.46
C ARG A 137 -19.90 10.31 61.17
N CYS A 138 -18.70 9.80 60.86
CA CYS A 138 -17.54 10.64 60.57
C CYS A 138 -17.59 11.24 59.15
N SER A 139 -18.03 10.48 58.14
CA SER A 139 -18.11 10.94 56.75
C SER A 139 -19.14 12.05 56.56
N ALA A 140 -20.19 12.07 57.38
CA ALA A 140 -21.17 13.15 57.40
C ALA A 140 -20.59 14.52 57.81
N LEU A 141 -19.41 14.55 58.47
CA LEU A 141 -18.72 15.77 58.88
C LEU A 141 -17.68 16.27 57.86
N LEU A 142 -17.51 15.55 56.75
CA LEU A 142 -16.58 15.95 55.69
C LEU A 142 -17.18 17.08 54.85
N SER A 143 -16.34 18.05 54.50
CA SER A 143 -16.67 19.25 53.73
C SER A 143 -15.67 19.48 52.61
N LEU A 144 -16.14 20.12 51.53
CA LEU A 144 -15.27 20.66 50.47
C LEU A 144 -14.43 21.86 50.93
N ASP A 145 -14.78 22.46 52.06
CA ASP A 145 -14.00 23.52 52.72
C ASP A 145 -13.04 22.89 53.75
N ASP A 146 -11.74 23.05 53.53
CA ASP A 146 -10.69 22.55 54.42
C ASP A 146 -10.81 23.07 55.85
N ALA A 147 -11.32 24.29 56.04
CA ALA A 147 -11.48 24.88 57.37
C ALA A 147 -12.60 24.21 58.20
N LEU A 148 -13.55 23.55 57.54
CA LEU A 148 -14.68 22.87 58.19
C LEU A 148 -14.41 21.40 58.50
N ASN A 149 -13.30 20.84 58.00
CA ASN A 149 -13.00 19.42 58.17
C ASN A 149 -12.46 19.10 59.57
N ASN A 150 -13.08 18.12 60.23
CA ASN A 150 -12.60 17.63 61.52
C ASN A 150 -11.47 16.60 61.35
N PRO A 151 -10.26 16.81 61.91
CA PRO A 151 -9.13 15.88 61.76
C PRO A 151 -9.40 14.46 62.27
N LEU A 152 -10.18 14.32 63.35
CA LEU A 152 -10.57 13.02 63.90
C LEU A 152 -11.45 12.28 62.89
N ALA A 153 -12.46 12.95 62.33
CA ALA A 153 -13.36 12.37 61.34
C ALA A 153 -12.59 11.89 60.10
N VAL A 154 -11.67 12.72 59.58
CA VAL A 154 -10.80 12.35 58.44
C VAL A 154 -9.94 11.12 58.77
N SER A 155 -9.34 11.07 59.97
CA SER A 155 -8.53 9.93 60.42
C SER A 155 -9.34 8.65 60.55
N VAL A 156 -10.54 8.70 61.14
CA VAL A 156 -11.44 7.55 61.27
C VAL A 156 -11.89 7.05 59.90
N CYS A 157 -12.33 7.94 59.00
CA CYS A 157 -12.68 7.57 57.63
C CYS A 157 -11.49 6.88 56.91
N CYS A 158 -10.27 7.39 57.09
CA CYS A 158 -9.07 6.78 56.52
C CYS A 158 -8.82 5.37 57.09
N HIS A 159 -8.84 5.21 58.41
CA HIS A 159 -8.61 3.92 59.08
C HIS A 159 -9.68 2.88 58.73
N VAL A 160 -10.95 3.27 58.72
CA VAL A 160 -12.06 2.37 58.40
C VAL A 160 -12.05 1.99 56.92
N THR A 161 -11.74 2.94 56.01
CA THR A 161 -11.53 2.60 54.59
C THR A 161 -10.38 1.61 54.45
N GLY A 162 -9.27 1.82 55.16
CA GLY A 162 -8.14 0.88 55.20
C GLY A 162 -8.49 -0.50 55.74
N PHE A 163 -9.34 -0.55 56.78
CA PHE A 163 -9.92 -1.80 57.27
C PHE A 163 -10.69 -2.53 56.17
N PHE A 164 -11.60 -1.85 55.46
CA PHE A 164 -12.36 -2.47 54.38
C PHE A 164 -11.45 -2.92 53.23
N THR A 165 -10.42 -2.14 52.88
CA THR A 165 -9.42 -2.50 51.87
C THR A 165 -8.72 -3.83 52.19
N VAL A 166 -8.30 -4.06 53.44
CA VAL A 166 -7.61 -5.32 53.80
C VAL A 166 -8.58 -6.48 54.03
N SER A 167 -9.82 -6.17 54.37
CA SER A 167 -10.87 -7.17 54.59
C SER A 167 -11.26 -7.87 53.29
N THR A 168 -11.13 -7.23 52.13
CA THR A 168 -11.43 -7.85 50.82
C THR A 168 -10.58 -9.08 50.51
N LYS A 169 -9.43 -9.25 51.18
CA LYS A 169 -8.60 -10.46 51.05
C LYS A 169 -9.30 -11.73 51.50
N PHE A 170 -10.39 -11.62 52.25
CA PHE A 170 -11.08 -12.73 52.88
C PHE A 170 -12.49 -12.90 52.28
N PRO A 171 -12.83 -14.06 51.69
CA PRO A 171 -14.14 -14.30 51.05
C PRO A 171 -15.35 -13.95 51.93
N ALA A 172 -15.41 -14.45 53.17
CA ALA A 172 -16.53 -14.19 54.09
C ALA A 172 -16.66 -12.71 54.49
N SER A 173 -15.57 -11.93 54.42
CA SER A 173 -15.63 -10.49 54.62
C SER A 173 -16.21 -9.77 53.40
N ARG A 174 -15.90 -10.23 52.16
CA ARG A 174 -16.49 -9.68 50.94
C ARG A 174 -18.00 -9.89 50.88
N GLU A 175 -18.46 -11.08 51.24
CA GLU A 175 -19.90 -11.39 51.37
C GLU A 175 -20.59 -10.43 52.34
N CYS A 176 -20.02 -10.23 53.53
CA CYS A 176 -20.60 -9.32 54.53
C CYS A 176 -20.54 -7.84 54.09
N ILE A 177 -19.50 -7.43 53.35
CA ILE A 177 -19.45 -6.09 52.74
C ILE A 177 -20.57 -5.93 51.70
N HIS A 178 -20.81 -6.96 50.89
CA HIS A 178 -21.89 -6.96 49.90
C HIS A 178 -23.28 -6.87 50.55
N GLU A 179 -23.49 -7.53 51.69
CA GLU A 179 -24.73 -7.47 52.48
C GLU A 179 -24.99 -6.09 53.11
N ILE A 180 -23.97 -5.24 53.23
CA ILE A 180 -24.07 -3.88 53.79
C ILE A 180 -23.75 -2.85 52.67
N PRO A 181 -24.70 -2.59 51.74
CA PRO A 181 -24.45 -1.81 50.52
C PRO A 181 -24.04 -0.35 50.77
N GLN A 182 -24.29 0.17 51.99
CA GLN A 182 -23.84 1.49 52.42
C GLN A 182 -22.32 1.62 52.40
N ILE A 183 -21.57 0.54 52.68
CA ILE A 183 -20.10 0.56 52.69
C ILE A 183 -19.56 1.03 51.34
N THR A 184 -20.02 0.42 50.24
CA THR A 184 -19.57 0.77 48.89
C THR A 184 -19.96 2.20 48.52
N ARG A 185 -21.19 2.62 48.85
CA ARG A 185 -21.70 3.98 48.57
C ARG A 185 -20.89 5.05 49.29
N ASP A 186 -20.65 4.83 50.57
CA ASP A 186 -20.00 5.79 51.45
C ASP A 186 -18.50 5.92 51.13
N ILE A 187 -17.82 4.82 50.80
CA ILE A 187 -16.43 4.84 50.32
C ILE A 187 -16.31 5.54 48.96
N LEU A 188 -17.24 5.29 48.03
CA LEU A 188 -17.28 5.99 46.75
C LEU A 188 -17.44 7.50 46.93
N ARG A 189 -18.32 7.91 47.86
CA ARG A 189 -18.58 9.32 48.15
C ARG A 189 -17.36 10.07 48.69
N LEU A 190 -16.38 9.38 49.28
CA LEU A 190 -15.13 10.02 49.70
C LEU A 190 -14.40 10.70 48.53
N LEU A 191 -14.50 10.16 47.31
CA LEU A 191 -13.89 10.75 46.12
C LEU A 191 -14.50 12.12 45.74
N TYR A 192 -15.64 12.52 46.33
CA TYR A 192 -16.21 13.85 46.12
C TYR A 192 -15.33 14.95 46.73
N TYR A 193 -14.69 14.66 47.87
CA TYR A 193 -13.96 15.64 48.67
C TYR A 193 -12.54 15.89 48.10
N LYS A 194 -12.45 16.58 46.96
CA LYS A 194 -11.19 16.83 46.22
C LYS A 194 -10.09 17.50 47.06
N ASN A 195 -10.48 18.29 48.04
CA ASN A 195 -9.60 18.95 49.00
C ASN A 195 -8.91 17.98 49.98
N LEU A 196 -9.36 16.72 50.06
CA LEU A 196 -8.78 15.66 50.89
C LEU A 196 -8.10 14.56 50.05
N PRO A 197 -7.06 14.87 49.24
CA PRO A 197 -6.53 13.96 48.23
C PRO A 197 -5.94 12.65 48.80
N ARG A 198 -5.41 12.68 50.03
CA ARG A 198 -4.90 11.46 50.71
C ARG A 198 -6.03 10.51 51.09
N LEU A 199 -7.17 11.03 51.55
CA LEU A 199 -8.36 10.23 51.83
C LEU A 199 -8.94 9.66 50.54
N CYS A 200 -8.95 10.45 49.47
CA CYS A 200 -9.32 9.97 48.13
C CYS A 200 -8.39 8.85 47.64
N CYS A 201 -7.08 8.90 47.92
CA CYS A 201 -6.15 7.81 47.57
C CYS A 201 -6.53 6.51 48.31
N GLN A 202 -6.85 6.61 49.59
CA GLN A 202 -7.30 5.47 50.41
C GLN A 202 -8.61 4.89 49.84
N ALA A 203 -9.56 5.74 49.45
CA ALA A 203 -10.81 5.34 48.83
C ALA A 203 -10.58 4.66 47.47
N ALA A 204 -9.78 5.24 46.57
CA ALA A 204 -9.46 4.67 45.26
C ALA A 204 -8.80 3.29 45.38
N ALA A 205 -7.89 3.10 46.33
CA ALA A 205 -7.27 1.79 46.61
C ALA A 205 -8.28 0.77 47.15
N CYS A 206 -9.23 1.21 47.99
CA CYS A 206 -10.31 0.35 48.48
C CYS A 206 -11.25 -0.08 47.36
N ILE A 207 -11.65 0.87 46.50
CA ILE A 207 -12.51 0.62 45.34
C ILE A 207 -11.84 -0.36 44.38
N ALA A 208 -10.54 -0.19 44.09
CA ALA A 208 -9.79 -1.14 43.28
C ALA A 208 -9.82 -2.56 43.88
N ALA A 209 -9.75 -2.69 45.21
CA ALA A 209 -9.81 -3.96 45.91
C ALA A 209 -11.23 -4.55 45.96
N PHE A 210 -12.28 -3.73 45.95
CA PHE A 210 -13.66 -4.19 45.75
C PHE A 210 -13.85 -4.78 44.36
N CYS A 211 -13.22 -4.18 43.34
CA CYS A 211 -13.32 -4.65 41.97
C CYS A 211 -12.61 -6.01 41.70
N ASP A 212 -11.91 -6.58 42.69
CA ASP A 212 -11.38 -7.95 42.61
C ASP A 212 -12.47 -9.02 42.82
N ASP A 213 -13.66 -8.61 43.24
CA ASP A 213 -14.84 -9.46 43.44
C ASP A 213 -15.99 -9.01 42.53
N PHE A 214 -16.61 -9.93 41.80
CA PHE A 214 -17.59 -9.58 40.76
C PHE A 214 -18.80 -8.79 41.31
N TRP A 215 -19.35 -9.22 42.46
CA TRP A 215 -20.56 -8.61 43.02
C TRP A 215 -20.27 -7.23 43.59
N LEU A 216 -19.15 -7.09 44.31
CA LEU A 216 -18.69 -5.78 44.80
C LEU A 216 -18.32 -4.84 43.64
N CYS A 217 -17.66 -5.35 42.59
CA CYS A 217 -17.34 -4.61 41.38
C CYS A 217 -18.59 -4.08 40.68
N SER A 218 -19.60 -4.94 40.53
CA SER A 218 -20.91 -4.55 39.98
C SER A 218 -21.57 -3.48 40.83
N LYS A 219 -21.48 -3.60 42.16
CA LYS A 219 -22.02 -2.60 43.08
C LYS A 219 -21.27 -1.27 43.03
N VAL A 220 -19.95 -1.29 42.80
CA VAL A 220 -19.16 -0.09 42.56
C VAL A 220 -19.65 0.63 41.30
N TYR A 221 -19.89 -0.10 40.20
CA TYR A 221 -20.41 0.48 38.97
C TYR A 221 -21.81 1.08 39.16
N GLU A 222 -22.74 0.31 39.74
CA GLU A 222 -24.13 0.74 39.99
C GLU A 222 -24.24 2.03 40.81
N ASN A 223 -23.32 2.22 41.77
CA ASN A 223 -23.29 3.42 42.61
C ASN A 223 -22.47 4.57 41.99
N GLY A 224 -22.19 4.53 40.68
CA GLY A 224 -21.53 5.63 39.96
C GLY A 224 -20.01 5.65 40.09
N GLY A 225 -19.38 4.54 40.45
CA GLY A 225 -17.93 4.47 40.66
C GLY A 225 -17.11 4.87 39.44
N MET A 226 -17.58 4.56 38.23
CA MET A 226 -16.92 5.00 36.99
C MET A 226 -16.81 6.53 36.91
N TYR A 227 -17.87 7.27 37.25
CA TYR A 227 -17.86 8.73 37.23
C TYR A 227 -16.90 9.29 38.28
N MET A 228 -17.00 8.80 39.52
CA MET A 228 -16.20 9.26 40.65
C MET A 228 -14.70 9.01 40.44
N LEU A 229 -14.33 7.90 39.79
CA LEU A 229 -12.93 7.57 39.50
C LEU A 229 -12.38 8.43 38.36
N LEU A 230 -13.08 8.52 37.23
CA LEU A 230 -12.66 9.33 36.08
C LEU A 230 -12.52 10.82 36.44
N TYR A 231 -13.30 11.27 37.42
CA TYR A 231 -13.29 12.64 37.93
C TYR A 231 -11.90 13.15 38.37
N HIS A 232 -11.02 12.24 38.80
CA HIS A 232 -9.68 12.56 39.27
C HIS A 232 -8.58 12.26 38.25
N VAL A 233 -8.87 11.51 37.18
CA VAL A 233 -7.84 11.07 36.22
C VAL A 233 -7.23 12.26 35.47
N LEU A 234 -8.05 13.27 35.12
CA LEU A 234 -7.60 14.45 34.37
C LEU A 234 -6.80 15.47 35.21
N ALA A 235 -6.66 15.26 36.52
CA ALA A 235 -5.84 16.09 37.40
C ALA A 235 -4.33 15.75 37.35
N TYR A 236 -3.95 14.70 36.58
CA TYR A 236 -2.56 14.28 36.44
C TYR A 236 -1.71 15.30 35.66
N ASP A 237 -0.70 15.83 36.31
CA ASP A 237 0.29 16.72 35.69
C ASP A 237 1.64 15.98 35.53
N PHE A 238 1.91 15.54 34.30
CA PHE A 238 3.15 14.84 33.97
C PHE A 238 4.39 15.75 34.04
N THR A 239 4.22 17.07 33.94
CA THR A 239 5.36 18.01 33.91
C THR A 239 6.07 18.08 35.26
N LEU A 240 5.37 17.79 36.35
CA LEU A 240 5.95 17.76 37.69
C LEU A 240 7.08 16.74 37.79
N GLU A 241 6.86 15.52 37.31
CA GLU A 241 7.86 14.44 37.36
C GLU A 241 8.97 14.65 36.32
N GLU A 242 8.66 15.21 35.15
CA GLU A 242 9.64 15.49 34.08
C GLU A 242 10.51 16.72 34.35
N SER A 243 10.09 17.62 35.25
CA SER A 243 10.85 18.82 35.62
C SER A 243 12.15 18.54 36.39
N GLY A 244 12.30 17.32 36.94
CA GLY A 244 13.48 16.94 37.72
C GLY A 244 13.59 17.62 39.09
N VAL A 245 12.52 18.28 39.56
CA VAL A 245 12.49 18.93 40.87
C VAL A 245 12.27 17.89 41.98
N ASP A 246 13.13 17.91 43.00
CA ASP A 246 12.94 17.11 44.21
C ASP A 246 11.64 17.51 44.92
N THR A 247 10.66 16.61 44.94
CA THR A 247 9.35 16.85 45.55
C THR A 247 9.12 15.92 46.74
N SER A 248 8.49 16.45 47.79
CA SER A 248 8.03 15.68 48.94
C SER A 248 6.52 15.78 49.06
N SER A 249 5.87 14.70 49.50
CA SER A 249 4.41 14.67 49.72
C SER A 249 3.93 15.66 50.78
N ALA A 250 4.83 16.13 51.65
CA ALA A 250 4.54 17.12 52.69
C ALA A 250 4.51 18.56 52.16
N THR A 251 5.15 18.85 51.03
CA THR A 251 5.30 20.22 50.49
C THR A 251 4.59 20.44 49.16
N ASN A 252 4.20 19.38 48.45
CA ASN A 252 3.60 19.48 47.12
C ASN A 252 2.28 18.70 47.02
N THR A 253 1.17 19.44 46.98
CA THR A 253 -0.19 18.88 46.82
C THR A 253 -0.37 18.19 45.47
N GLN A 254 0.26 18.68 44.40
CA GLN A 254 0.20 18.09 43.06
C GLN A 254 0.82 16.70 43.01
N LEU A 255 1.86 16.41 43.81
CA LEU A 255 2.40 15.04 43.91
C LEU A 255 1.35 14.05 44.42
N THR A 256 0.54 14.46 45.39
CA THR A 256 -0.55 13.63 45.93
C THR A 256 -1.70 13.50 44.92
N LEU A 257 -2.02 14.57 44.19
CA LEU A 257 -3.01 14.52 43.10
C LEU A 257 -2.57 13.59 41.97
N ASN A 258 -1.30 13.63 41.56
CA ASN A 258 -0.76 12.69 40.58
C ASN A 258 -0.91 11.24 41.06
N ARG A 259 -0.52 10.96 42.31
CA ARG A 259 -0.71 9.63 42.93
C ARG A 259 -2.18 9.20 42.94
N LEU A 260 -3.10 10.11 43.28
CA LEU A 260 -4.53 9.88 43.24
C LEU A 260 -5.02 9.56 41.83
N SER A 261 -4.63 10.33 40.81
CA SER A 261 -4.99 10.09 39.42
C SER A 261 -4.53 8.71 38.94
N LEU A 262 -3.31 8.30 39.30
CA LEU A 262 -2.80 6.96 38.96
C LEU A 262 -3.61 5.85 39.67
N LEU A 263 -3.96 6.02 40.95
CA LEU A 263 -4.81 5.07 41.67
C LEU A 263 -6.24 5.01 41.13
N CYS A 264 -6.83 6.14 40.76
CA CYS A 264 -8.16 6.19 40.15
C CYS A 264 -8.16 5.56 38.75
N LEU A 265 -7.08 5.75 37.98
CA LEU A 265 -6.90 5.09 36.69
C LEU A 265 -6.78 3.57 36.85
N TRP A 266 -6.01 3.11 37.84
CA TRP A 266 -5.93 1.71 38.23
C TRP A 266 -7.28 1.15 38.65
N ALA A 267 -8.01 1.84 39.54
CA ALA A 267 -9.32 1.42 40.00
C ALA A 267 -10.35 1.36 38.85
N THR A 268 -10.30 2.30 37.90
CA THR A 268 -11.14 2.28 36.68
C THR A 268 -10.84 1.06 35.82
N SER A 269 -9.56 0.73 35.69
CA SER A 269 -9.09 -0.46 34.99
C SER A 269 -9.52 -1.77 35.69
N ARG A 270 -9.47 -1.82 37.02
CA ARG A 270 -10.02 -2.94 37.81
C ARG A 270 -11.54 -3.04 37.70
N LEU A 271 -12.26 -1.91 37.69
CA LEU A 271 -13.72 -1.89 37.47
C LEU A 271 -14.08 -2.53 36.12
N LEU A 272 -13.38 -2.15 35.04
CA LEU A 272 -13.56 -2.73 33.72
C LEU A 272 -13.26 -4.24 33.71
N HIS A 273 -12.11 -4.66 34.24
CA HIS A 273 -11.70 -6.06 34.26
C HIS A 273 -12.61 -6.92 35.16
N GLY A 274 -13.01 -6.41 36.33
CA GLY A 274 -13.81 -7.14 37.31
C GLY A 274 -15.27 -7.33 36.88
N CYS A 275 -15.82 -6.42 36.07
CA CYS A 275 -17.15 -6.57 35.49
C CYS A 275 -17.16 -7.46 34.23
N SER A 276 -16.00 -7.71 33.61
CA SER A 276 -15.86 -8.56 32.42
C SER A 276 -15.83 -10.06 32.77
N ALA A 277 -16.60 -10.49 33.78
CA ALA A 277 -16.36 -11.73 34.51
C ALA A 277 -16.28 -13.00 33.66
N ILE A 278 -15.09 -13.62 33.74
CA ILE A 278 -14.86 -15.00 34.21
C ILE A 278 -16.03 -15.96 33.92
N ALA A 279 -15.95 -16.65 32.78
CA ALA A 279 -16.53 -17.97 32.66
C ALA A 279 -15.78 -18.89 33.63
N SER A 280 -16.31 -19.10 34.84
CA SER A 280 -16.01 -20.34 35.54
C SER A 280 -16.65 -21.47 34.71
N PRO A 281 -15.99 -22.63 34.53
CA PRO A 281 -16.54 -23.71 33.69
C PRO A 281 -17.91 -24.23 34.16
N ASP A 282 -18.30 -23.93 35.41
CA ASP A 282 -19.44 -24.51 36.11
C ASP A 282 -20.60 -23.54 36.35
N GLU A 283 -20.51 -22.25 35.99
CA GLU A 283 -21.60 -21.27 36.14
C GLU A 283 -22.03 -20.68 34.80
N SER A 284 -23.34 -20.45 34.64
CA SER A 284 -23.88 -19.72 33.50
C SER A 284 -23.26 -18.33 33.41
N PRO A 285 -22.87 -17.85 32.21
CA PRO A 285 -22.26 -16.53 32.06
C PRO A 285 -23.20 -15.46 32.60
N HIS A 286 -22.79 -14.79 33.68
CA HIS A 286 -23.47 -13.61 34.19
C HIS A 286 -23.17 -12.44 33.26
N GLU A 287 -24.20 -11.82 32.68
CA GLU A 287 -24.03 -10.54 31.99
C GLU A 287 -23.67 -9.47 33.01
N GLY A 288 -22.37 -9.13 33.09
CA GLY A 288 -21.89 -8.02 33.91
C GLY A 288 -22.34 -6.66 33.37
N PRO A 289 -22.24 -5.58 34.17
CA PRO A 289 -22.61 -4.25 33.73
C PRO A 289 -21.77 -3.79 32.52
N PRO A 290 -22.32 -2.94 31.62
CA PRO A 290 -21.69 -2.56 30.35
C PRO A 290 -20.59 -1.49 30.50
N VAL A 291 -19.62 -1.72 31.40
CA VAL A 291 -18.53 -0.79 31.73
C VAL A 291 -17.69 -0.43 30.50
N GLU A 292 -17.35 -1.42 29.68
CA GLU A 292 -16.56 -1.22 28.46
C GLU A 292 -17.28 -0.28 27.48
N GLN A 293 -18.58 -0.52 27.24
CA GLN A 293 -19.38 0.31 26.34
C GLN A 293 -19.48 1.76 26.84
N ALA A 294 -19.58 1.93 28.17
CA ALA A 294 -19.60 3.25 28.78
C ALA A 294 -18.24 3.98 28.62
N LEU A 295 -17.12 3.30 28.87
CA LEU A 295 -15.78 3.85 28.69
C LEU A 295 -15.47 4.16 27.22
N ASN A 296 -15.91 3.31 26.29
CA ASN A 296 -15.76 3.54 24.85
C ASN A 296 -16.37 4.87 24.41
N ARG A 297 -17.47 5.29 25.05
CA ARG A 297 -18.13 6.58 24.78
C ARG A 297 -17.47 7.76 25.49
N LEU A 298 -17.07 7.58 26.75
CA LEU A 298 -16.53 8.68 27.58
C LEU A 298 -15.08 9.06 27.22
N VAL A 299 -14.25 8.11 26.80
CA VAL A 299 -12.83 8.38 26.50
C VAL A 299 -12.41 7.99 25.09
N THR A 300 -12.80 6.80 24.61
CA THR A 300 -12.62 6.19 23.27
C THR A 300 -12.31 4.69 23.42
N PRO A 301 -12.60 3.86 22.40
CA PRO A 301 -12.24 2.44 22.43
C PRO A 301 -10.74 2.16 22.60
N HIS A 302 -9.89 3.02 22.02
CA HIS A 302 -8.43 2.89 22.15
C HIS A 302 -7.97 3.01 23.62
N ILE A 303 -8.53 3.97 24.37
CA ILE A 303 -8.22 4.14 25.79
C ILE A 303 -8.83 3.02 26.63
N ALA A 304 -10.06 2.60 26.33
CA ALA A 304 -10.70 1.49 27.03
C ALA A 304 -9.89 0.19 26.92
N ARG A 305 -9.31 -0.12 25.76
CA ARG A 305 -8.38 -1.26 25.61
C ARG A 305 -7.10 -1.10 26.43
N LYS A 306 -6.52 0.10 26.47
CA LYS A 306 -5.35 0.36 27.33
C LYS A 306 -5.68 0.20 28.81
N LEU A 307 -6.89 0.58 29.23
CA LEU A 307 -7.41 0.31 30.57
C LEU A 307 -7.61 -1.19 30.81
N ALA A 308 -8.13 -1.95 29.85
CA ALA A 308 -8.30 -3.39 29.97
C ALA A 308 -6.94 -4.10 30.12
N ALA A 309 -5.96 -3.73 29.28
CA ALA A 309 -4.60 -4.28 29.35
C ALA A 309 -3.90 -3.96 30.68
N LEU A 310 -4.10 -2.75 31.19
CA LEU A 310 -3.64 -2.37 32.53
C LEU A 310 -4.28 -3.28 33.59
N GLY A 311 -5.55 -3.64 33.45
CA GLY A 311 -6.31 -4.40 34.45
C GLY A 311 -5.87 -5.86 34.55
N ALA A 312 -5.27 -6.38 33.48
CA ALA A 312 -4.66 -7.71 33.43
C ALA A 312 -3.30 -7.79 34.14
N MET A 313 -2.69 -6.65 34.51
CA MET A 313 -1.44 -6.63 35.27
C MET A 313 -1.65 -7.14 36.70
N LYS A 314 -0.58 -7.65 37.33
CA LYS A 314 -0.63 -8.15 38.71
C LYS A 314 -1.02 -7.04 39.68
N ALA A 315 -2.16 -7.22 40.36
CA ALA A 315 -2.64 -6.27 41.35
C ALA A 315 -1.70 -6.17 42.58
N PRO A 316 -1.55 -4.97 43.17
CA PRO A 316 -0.84 -4.82 44.42
C PRO A 316 -1.63 -5.49 45.55
N THR A 317 -0.95 -6.02 46.56
CA THR A 317 -1.64 -6.57 47.73
C THR A 317 -2.41 -5.45 48.45
N PRO A 318 -3.71 -5.64 48.78
CA PRO A 318 -4.46 -4.62 49.50
C PRO A 318 -3.78 -4.27 50.85
N VAL A 319 -3.62 -2.99 51.13
CA VAL A 319 -2.99 -2.48 52.36
C VAL A 319 -3.90 -1.49 53.05
N ALA A 320 -3.90 -1.52 54.39
CA ALA A 320 -4.76 -0.62 55.17
C ALA A 320 -4.17 0.78 55.23
N ASN A 321 -2.86 0.91 55.41
CA ASN A 321 -2.17 2.20 55.34
C ASN A 321 -1.77 2.49 53.88
N ILE A 322 -2.41 3.49 53.27
CA ILE A 322 -2.18 3.92 51.89
C ILE A 322 -0.73 4.30 51.60
N ASP A 323 0.02 4.82 52.57
CA ASP A 323 1.41 5.25 52.37
C ASP A 323 2.30 4.09 51.89
N ARG A 324 2.00 2.85 52.31
CA ARG A 324 2.71 1.65 51.83
C ARG A 324 2.53 1.39 50.34
N LEU A 325 1.40 1.81 49.77
CA LEU A 325 1.12 1.70 48.34
C LEU A 325 1.67 2.91 47.59
N LEU A 326 1.53 4.11 48.16
CA LEU A 326 2.02 5.36 47.57
C LEU A 326 3.53 5.40 47.41
N ASP A 327 4.25 4.86 48.39
CA ASP A 327 5.71 4.77 48.40
C ASP A 327 6.20 3.37 48.00
N GLY A 328 5.28 2.49 47.58
CA GLY A 328 5.58 1.12 47.18
C GLY A 328 5.94 0.99 45.70
N ASP A 329 6.47 -0.18 45.34
CA ASP A 329 6.96 -0.47 43.98
C ASP A 329 5.86 -0.33 42.91
N PHE A 330 4.60 -0.64 43.23
CA PHE A 330 3.50 -0.64 42.25
C PHE A 330 3.29 0.71 41.54
N LEU A 331 3.42 1.83 42.27
CA LEU A 331 3.31 3.18 41.71
C LEU A 331 4.67 3.80 41.37
N SER A 332 5.78 3.11 41.65
CA SER A 332 7.13 3.59 41.35
C SER A 332 7.32 3.76 39.84
N ALA A 333 7.94 4.86 39.42
CA ALA A 333 8.26 5.12 38.02
C ALA A 333 9.23 4.07 37.41
N ALA A 334 9.94 3.33 38.26
CA ALA A 334 10.82 2.23 37.82
C ALA A 334 10.07 0.92 37.54
N SER A 335 8.86 0.76 38.07
CA SER A 335 8.06 -0.46 37.88
C SER A 335 7.29 -0.46 36.56
N GLU A 336 7.00 -1.65 36.03
CA GLU A 336 6.20 -1.81 34.82
C GLU A 336 4.79 -1.19 34.98
N SER A 337 4.13 -1.44 36.12
CA SER A 337 2.81 -0.88 36.43
C SER A 337 2.84 0.63 36.54
N GLY A 338 3.84 1.19 37.24
CA GLY A 338 3.98 2.63 37.38
C GLY A 338 4.29 3.34 36.07
N GLN A 339 5.03 2.70 35.15
CA GLN A 339 5.25 3.23 33.79
C GLN A 339 3.99 3.16 32.94
N ALA A 340 3.26 2.04 32.97
CA ALA A 340 2.02 1.87 32.22
C ALA A 340 0.95 2.89 32.64
N LEU A 341 0.75 3.07 33.95
CA LEU A 341 -0.16 4.06 34.52
C LEU A 341 0.20 5.48 34.08
N ARG A 342 1.48 5.88 34.16
CA ARG A 342 1.93 7.21 33.76
C ARG A 342 1.78 7.47 32.27
N ARG A 343 2.11 6.49 31.42
CA ARG A 343 1.93 6.61 29.96
C ARG A 343 0.46 6.84 29.60
N LEU A 344 -0.45 6.11 30.23
CA LEU A 344 -1.89 6.25 29.99
C LEU A 344 -2.45 7.56 30.58
N ALA A 345 -2.04 7.94 31.80
CA ALA A 345 -2.42 9.20 32.41
C ALA A 345 -1.93 10.40 31.58
N LYS A 346 -0.68 10.39 31.13
CA LYS A 346 -0.11 11.41 30.23
C LYS A 346 -0.87 11.47 28.90
N LEU A 347 -1.23 10.33 28.31
CA LEU A 347 -2.01 10.27 27.08
C LEU A 347 -3.38 10.94 27.24
N LEU A 348 -4.02 10.80 28.42
CA LEU A 348 -5.30 11.43 28.76
C LEU A 348 -5.18 12.91 29.11
N THR A 349 -3.98 13.44 29.40
CA THR A 349 -3.81 14.86 29.77
C THR A 349 -3.08 15.70 28.72
N ILE A 350 -2.51 15.10 27.67
CA ILE A 350 -1.92 15.81 26.53
C ILE A 350 -2.87 15.91 25.33
N ASN A 351 -2.63 16.87 24.44
CA ASN A 351 -3.27 16.88 23.12
C ASN A 351 -2.66 15.78 22.24
N SER A 352 -3.51 14.97 21.62
CA SER A 352 -3.13 13.91 20.70
C SER A 352 -4.04 13.92 19.47
N ALA A 353 -3.44 13.72 18.30
CA ALA A 353 -4.13 13.58 17.03
C ALA A 353 -3.42 12.48 16.23
N THR A 354 -3.75 11.24 16.57
CA THR A 354 -3.23 10.03 15.93
C THR A 354 -4.37 9.28 15.24
N PRO A 355 -4.08 8.36 14.31
CA PRO A 355 -5.10 7.54 13.66
C PRO A 355 -6.01 6.78 14.63
N CYS A 356 -5.51 6.39 15.81
CA CYS A 356 -6.29 5.64 16.80
C CYS A 356 -6.92 6.52 17.89
N PHE A 357 -6.51 7.79 18.01
CA PHE A 357 -6.87 8.63 19.15
C PHE A 357 -6.82 10.12 18.80
N ILE A 358 -7.99 10.75 18.85
CA ILE A 358 -8.17 12.20 18.82
C ILE A 358 -8.56 12.63 20.22
N TRP A 359 -7.73 13.45 20.84
CA TRP A 359 -7.95 13.91 22.21
C TRP A 359 -7.34 15.28 22.42
N ASP A 360 -8.14 16.26 22.79
CA ASP A 360 -7.66 17.62 23.00
C ASP A 360 -8.29 18.28 24.22
N ASN A 361 -7.95 19.55 24.42
CA ASN A 361 -8.54 20.37 25.49
C ASN A 361 -10.06 20.42 25.42
N GLN A 362 -10.66 20.40 24.22
CA GLN A 362 -12.11 20.38 24.06
C GLN A 362 -12.70 19.05 24.53
N CYS A 363 -12.14 17.91 24.12
CA CYS A 363 -12.59 16.59 24.55
C CYS A 363 -12.52 16.45 26.09
N ARG A 364 -11.42 16.92 26.70
CA ARG A 364 -11.27 16.94 28.16
C ARG A 364 -12.30 17.85 28.83
N ALA A 365 -12.54 19.06 28.31
CA ALA A 365 -13.52 19.97 28.88
C ALA A 365 -14.94 19.41 28.80
N GLU A 366 -15.31 18.77 27.68
CA GLU A 366 -16.60 18.10 27.51
C GLU A 366 -16.77 16.94 28.50
N LEU A 367 -15.74 16.09 28.67
CA LEU A 367 -15.76 15.00 29.64
C LEU A 367 -15.82 15.52 31.08
N THR A 368 -15.02 16.52 31.44
CA THR A 368 -15.04 17.11 32.78
C THR A 368 -16.40 17.71 33.11
N ALA A 369 -17.01 18.46 32.19
CA ALA A 369 -18.33 19.04 32.39
C ALA A 369 -19.42 17.96 32.58
N PHE A 370 -19.36 16.88 31.81
CA PHE A 370 -20.25 15.73 31.99
C PHE A 370 -20.04 15.07 33.36
N LEU A 371 -18.79 14.82 33.76
CA LEU A 371 -18.47 14.20 35.05
C LEU A 371 -18.89 15.10 36.22
N ASP A 372 -18.66 16.41 36.16
CA ASP A 372 -19.10 17.37 37.18
C ASP A 372 -20.62 17.32 37.40
N ASP A 373 -21.41 17.26 36.32
CA ASP A 373 -22.87 17.13 36.39
C ASP A 373 -23.29 15.79 37.03
N GLN A 374 -22.71 14.67 36.56
CA GLN A 374 -23.05 13.34 37.09
C GLN A 374 -22.64 13.16 38.55
N VAL A 375 -21.45 13.64 38.94
CA VAL A 375 -20.98 13.61 40.33
C VAL A 375 -21.86 14.51 41.21
N SER A 376 -22.21 15.70 40.74
CA SER A 376 -23.09 16.61 41.48
C SER A 376 -24.49 16.02 41.70
N ARG A 377 -25.04 15.34 40.69
CA ARG A 377 -26.32 14.63 40.81
C ARG A 377 -26.22 13.46 41.78
N LEU A 378 -25.17 12.64 41.67
CA LEU A 378 -24.95 11.49 42.55
C LEU A 378 -24.90 11.93 44.02
N VAL A 379 -24.18 13.01 44.33
CA VAL A 379 -24.07 13.51 45.72
C VAL A 379 -25.38 14.11 46.23
N LYS A 380 -26.17 14.76 45.37
CA LYS A 380 -27.46 15.37 45.75
C LYS A 380 -28.59 14.35 45.93
N THR A 381 -28.63 13.34 45.07
CA THR A 381 -29.76 12.39 44.98
C THR A 381 -29.44 11.03 45.61
N GLY A 382 -28.16 10.67 45.75
CA GLY A 382 -27.72 9.36 46.19
C GLY A 382 -27.74 8.28 45.12
N GLU A 383 -28.13 8.60 43.88
CA GLU A 383 -28.28 7.65 42.78
C GLU A 383 -27.47 8.08 41.54
N ALA A 384 -26.87 7.11 40.85
CA ALA A 384 -26.11 7.35 39.62
C ALA A 384 -27.02 7.19 38.40
N ASP A 385 -26.96 8.14 37.46
CA ASP A 385 -27.60 8.00 36.15
C ASP A 385 -26.63 7.31 35.18
N LEU A 386 -26.72 5.98 35.11
CA LEU A 386 -25.88 5.17 34.22
C LEU A 386 -26.30 5.30 32.74
N GLU A 387 -27.53 5.76 32.49
CA GLU A 387 -28.08 5.92 31.15
C GLU A 387 -27.60 7.22 30.49
N ALA A 388 -27.22 8.23 31.28
CA ALA A 388 -26.68 9.50 30.79
C ALA A 388 -25.50 9.32 29.81
N VAL A 389 -24.67 8.29 30.00
CA VAL A 389 -23.54 7.98 29.11
C VAL A 389 -23.99 7.62 27.69
N LYS A 390 -25.20 7.05 27.53
CA LYS A 390 -25.75 6.73 26.21
C LYS A 390 -26.07 7.98 25.38
N ALA A 391 -26.24 9.13 26.02
CA ALA A 391 -26.44 10.41 25.34
C ALA A 391 -25.13 11.18 25.12
N PHE A 392 -24.04 10.79 25.78
CA PHE A 392 -22.75 11.48 25.66
C PHE A 392 -22.05 11.14 24.33
N ALA A 393 -21.63 12.17 23.61
CA ALA A 393 -20.79 12.06 22.43
C ALA A 393 -19.91 13.31 22.29
N HIS A 394 -18.61 13.11 22.06
CA HIS A 394 -17.70 14.22 21.79
C HIS A 394 -18.04 14.90 20.47
N LYS A 395 -18.18 16.23 20.49
CA LYS A 395 -18.50 17.00 19.27
C LYS A 395 -17.42 16.85 18.21
N LYS A 396 -16.16 16.68 18.64
CA LYS A 396 -15.00 16.53 17.76
C LYS A 396 -15.03 15.25 16.93
N PHE A 397 -15.77 14.23 17.36
CA PHE A 397 -15.93 12.98 16.60
C PHE A 397 -17.08 13.06 15.60
N GLN A 398 -17.91 14.11 15.66
CA GLN A 398 -19.07 14.28 14.79
C GLN A 398 -18.62 14.52 13.35
N GLY A 399 -18.98 13.61 12.44
CA GLY A 399 -18.63 13.69 11.02
C GLY A 399 -17.26 13.10 10.66
N GLU A 400 -16.50 12.60 11.63
CA GLU A 400 -15.29 11.81 11.33
C GLU A 400 -15.67 10.40 10.87
N LEU A 401 -14.92 9.87 9.90
CA LEU A 401 -15.05 8.49 9.45
C LEU A 401 -14.16 7.58 10.32
N LEU A 402 -14.79 6.80 11.19
CA LEU A 402 -14.16 5.81 12.05
C LEU A 402 -14.43 4.40 11.50
N ILE A 403 -13.39 3.69 11.06
CA ILE A 403 -13.47 2.30 10.56
C ILE A 403 -12.44 1.47 11.31
N GLY A 404 -12.84 0.34 11.90
CA GLY A 404 -11.93 -0.48 12.72
C GLY A 404 -11.27 0.33 13.85
N GLU A 405 -12.02 1.32 14.38
CA GLU A 405 -11.55 2.27 15.41
C GLU A 405 -10.39 3.18 14.98
N ILE A 406 -10.17 3.30 13.68
CA ILE A 406 -9.17 4.17 13.09
C ILE A 406 -9.86 5.34 12.39
N PHE A 407 -9.45 6.55 12.76
CA PHE A 407 -9.85 7.79 12.13
C PHE A 407 -9.19 7.89 10.75
N VAL A 408 -9.94 7.48 9.72
CA VAL A 408 -9.46 7.30 8.34
C VAL A 408 -8.77 8.55 7.79
N ARG A 409 -9.33 9.73 8.08
CA ARG A 409 -8.78 11.01 7.65
C ARG A 409 -7.39 11.29 8.20
N ILE A 410 -7.15 10.94 9.47
CA ILE A 410 -5.84 11.14 10.12
C ILE A 410 -4.86 10.08 9.63
N PHE A 411 -5.31 8.82 9.50
CA PHE A 411 -4.49 7.76 8.92
C PHE A 411 -4.00 8.12 7.53
N ASN A 412 -4.86 8.64 6.66
CA ASN A 412 -4.45 9.05 5.30
C ASN A 412 -3.39 10.15 5.30
N LYS A 413 -3.40 11.04 6.29
CA LYS A 413 -2.35 12.07 6.47
C LYS A 413 -1.07 11.51 7.10
N GLN A 414 -1.17 10.42 7.85
CA GLN A 414 -0.09 9.78 8.59
C GLN A 414 0.00 8.29 8.21
N SER A 415 0.16 8.00 6.91
CA SER A 415 0.02 6.64 6.36
C SER A 415 1.06 5.63 6.87
N THR A 416 2.14 6.10 7.45
CA THR A 416 3.21 5.29 8.06
C THR A 416 3.05 5.10 9.57
N PHE A 417 1.97 5.62 10.17
CA PHE A 417 1.71 5.48 11.60
C PHE A 417 1.57 3.99 11.97
N PRO A 418 2.28 3.49 13.00
CA PRO A 418 2.28 2.08 13.39
C PRO A 418 0.92 1.66 13.96
N LEU A 419 0.24 0.74 13.28
CA LEU A 419 -1.04 0.16 13.69
C LEU A 419 -0.81 -1.17 14.39
N ASP A 420 -1.49 -1.38 15.52
CA ASP A 420 -1.40 -2.62 16.29
C ASP A 420 -1.91 -3.85 15.50
N ASN A 421 -2.95 -3.67 14.67
CA ASN A 421 -3.53 -4.74 13.85
C ASN A 421 -3.92 -4.24 12.44
N SER A 422 -2.91 -4.05 11.59
CA SER A 422 -3.08 -3.55 10.21
C SER A 422 -3.92 -4.48 9.31
N ARG A 423 -3.89 -5.80 9.55
CA ARG A 423 -4.70 -6.77 8.80
C ARG A 423 -6.18 -6.62 9.11
N SER A 424 -6.56 -6.53 10.39
CA SER A 424 -7.95 -6.29 10.80
C SER A 424 -8.48 -4.99 10.20
N PHE A 425 -7.68 -3.92 10.23
CA PHE A 425 -8.08 -2.65 9.64
C PHE A 425 -8.36 -2.75 8.14
N ALA A 426 -7.55 -3.49 7.39
CA ALA A 426 -7.81 -3.72 5.96
C ALA A 426 -9.12 -4.49 5.72
N ILE A 427 -9.41 -5.50 6.54
CA ILE A 427 -10.69 -6.24 6.49
C ILE A 427 -11.87 -5.30 6.80
N ASP A 428 -11.77 -4.48 7.85
CA ASP A 428 -12.81 -3.53 8.23
C ASP A 428 -13.08 -2.50 7.13
N LEU A 429 -12.02 -2.03 6.44
CA LEU A 429 -12.13 -1.17 5.26
C LEU A 429 -12.86 -1.89 4.10
N LEU A 430 -12.51 -3.14 3.82
CA LEU A 430 -13.15 -3.92 2.74
C LEU A 430 -14.63 -4.18 3.02
N HIS A 431 -14.99 -4.56 4.24
CA HIS A 431 -16.39 -4.71 4.65
C HIS A 431 -17.17 -3.40 4.59
N TYR A 432 -16.54 -2.28 4.99
CA TYR A 432 -17.14 -0.97 4.85
C TYR A 432 -17.40 -0.62 3.38
N LEU A 433 -16.41 -0.84 2.50
CA LEU A 433 -16.54 -0.61 1.06
C LEU A 433 -17.65 -1.47 0.44
N GLU A 434 -17.71 -2.76 0.78
CA GLU A 434 -18.75 -3.68 0.29
C GLU A 434 -20.16 -3.18 0.60
N LYS A 435 -20.38 -2.76 1.85
CA LYS A 435 -21.66 -2.25 2.32
C LYS A 435 -22.02 -0.91 1.66
N GLU A 436 -21.07 0.02 1.59
CA GLU A 436 -21.35 1.41 1.23
C GLU A 436 -21.42 1.63 -0.28
N VAL A 437 -20.61 0.89 -1.07
CA VAL A 437 -20.67 0.92 -2.54
C VAL A 437 -22.00 0.36 -3.05
N ALA A 438 -22.55 -0.67 -2.40
CA ALA A 438 -23.84 -1.24 -2.75
C ALA A 438 -25.03 -0.27 -2.60
N LEU A 439 -24.85 0.81 -1.82
CA LEU A 439 -25.87 1.84 -1.59
C LEU A 439 -25.80 3.00 -2.59
N LEU A 440 -24.79 3.04 -3.46
CA LEU A 440 -24.66 4.08 -4.47
C LEU A 440 -25.43 3.72 -5.75
N PRO A 441 -26.06 4.70 -6.43
CA PRO A 441 -26.62 4.48 -7.75
C PRO A 441 -25.51 4.20 -8.78
N THR A 442 -25.80 3.40 -9.80
CA THR A 442 -24.81 3.09 -10.87
C THR A 442 -24.34 4.35 -11.60
N THR A 443 -25.18 5.37 -11.70
CA THR A 443 -24.86 6.68 -12.28
C THR A 443 -25.06 7.74 -11.20
N SER A 444 -24.05 8.60 -11.02
CA SER A 444 -24.08 9.67 -10.02
C SER A 444 -25.28 10.59 -10.20
N ASP A 445 -26.02 10.81 -9.11
CA ASP A 445 -27.20 11.68 -9.02
C ASP A 445 -26.86 13.11 -8.56
N GLY A 446 -25.62 13.34 -8.11
CA GLY A 446 -25.17 14.63 -7.59
C GLY A 446 -25.83 15.07 -6.28
N LEU A 447 -26.57 14.19 -5.60
CA LEU A 447 -27.24 14.56 -4.35
C LEU A 447 -26.22 14.78 -3.22
N PRO A 448 -26.47 15.71 -2.27
CA PRO A 448 -25.55 15.97 -1.16
C PRO A 448 -25.26 14.74 -0.30
N ALA A 449 -26.28 13.92 -0.01
CA ALA A 449 -26.13 12.69 0.76
C ALA A 449 -25.26 11.65 0.02
N THR A 450 -25.44 11.51 -1.29
CA THR A 450 -24.62 10.65 -2.14
C THR A 450 -23.17 11.16 -2.18
N THR A 451 -22.99 12.46 -2.34
CA THR A 451 -21.67 13.12 -2.36
C THR A 451 -20.90 12.90 -1.05
N GLN A 452 -21.56 13.02 0.10
CA GLN A 452 -20.93 12.75 1.39
C GLN A 452 -20.48 11.30 1.51
N ARG A 453 -21.32 10.34 1.08
CA ARG A 453 -21.00 8.91 1.08
C ARG A 453 -19.80 8.61 0.17
N VAL A 454 -19.79 9.19 -1.03
CA VAL A 454 -18.68 9.10 -1.99
C VAL A 454 -17.36 9.58 -1.35
N ASN A 455 -17.36 10.73 -0.68
CA ASN A 455 -16.16 11.24 0.00
C ASN A 455 -15.61 10.29 1.06
N HIS A 456 -16.50 9.60 1.80
CA HIS A 456 -16.09 8.59 2.78
C HIS A 456 -15.53 7.34 2.10
N ILE A 457 -16.15 6.86 1.02
CA ILE A 457 -15.66 5.72 0.24
C ILE A 457 -14.29 6.04 -0.39
N GLU A 458 -14.11 7.23 -0.97
CA GLU A 458 -12.82 7.69 -1.50
C GLU A 458 -11.73 7.70 -0.41
N SER A 459 -12.07 8.19 0.77
CA SER A 459 -11.17 8.20 1.93
C SER A 459 -10.83 6.77 2.39
N ALA A 460 -11.79 5.86 2.36
CA ALA A 460 -11.57 4.46 2.72
C ALA A 460 -10.71 3.72 1.68
N LEU A 461 -10.92 3.93 0.37
CA LEU A 461 -10.06 3.39 -0.69
C LEU A 461 -8.62 3.92 -0.57
N GLU A 462 -8.47 5.21 -0.27
CA GLU A 462 -7.16 5.79 -0.01
C GLU A 462 -6.48 5.17 1.22
N ALA A 463 -7.23 4.92 2.30
CA ALA A 463 -6.71 4.22 3.47
C ALA A 463 -6.34 2.77 3.18
N LEU A 464 -7.13 2.07 2.35
CA LEU A 464 -6.83 0.71 1.91
C LEU A 464 -5.54 0.66 1.09
N ARG A 465 -5.38 1.59 0.13
CA ARG A 465 -4.11 1.76 -0.62
C ARG A 465 -2.94 2.01 0.33
N ASN A 466 -3.11 2.91 1.30
CA ASN A 466 -2.08 3.30 2.23
C ASN A 466 -1.66 2.14 3.16
N VAL A 467 -2.62 1.40 3.73
CA VAL A 467 -2.30 0.27 4.61
C VAL A 467 -1.60 -0.86 3.85
N ILE A 468 -2.02 -1.15 2.61
CA ILE A 468 -1.33 -2.13 1.75
C ILE A 468 0.11 -1.71 1.47
N ARG A 469 0.35 -0.43 1.18
CA ARG A 469 1.69 0.07 0.87
C ARG A 469 2.61 0.13 2.09
N SER A 470 2.07 0.44 3.27
CA SER A 470 2.85 0.61 4.49
C SER A 470 3.14 -0.71 5.21
N TYR A 471 2.32 -1.75 4.99
CA TYR A 471 2.43 -3.03 5.71
C TYR A 471 2.46 -4.21 4.75
N ALA A 472 3.63 -4.85 4.64
CA ALA A 472 3.80 -6.02 3.78
C ALA A 472 2.87 -7.19 4.18
N GLY A 473 2.27 -7.85 3.18
CA GLY A 473 1.38 -8.99 3.36
C GLY A 473 -0.07 -8.63 3.71
N VAL A 474 -0.39 -7.34 3.87
CA VAL A 474 -1.78 -6.88 4.09
C VAL A 474 -2.61 -6.99 2.80
N GLU A 475 -1.97 -6.90 1.62
CA GLU A 475 -2.65 -7.03 0.33
C GLU A 475 -3.41 -8.35 0.15
N ILE A 476 -2.97 -9.42 0.83
CA ILE A 476 -3.63 -10.73 0.81
C ILE A 476 -5.06 -10.64 1.36
N GLN A 477 -5.36 -9.67 2.22
CA GLN A 477 -6.72 -9.46 2.73
C GLN A 477 -7.71 -9.00 1.64
N CYS A 478 -7.23 -8.54 0.47
CA CYS A 478 -8.09 -8.17 -0.66
C CYS A 478 -8.63 -9.38 -1.45
N ILE A 479 -8.08 -10.58 -1.23
CA ILE A 479 -8.55 -11.81 -1.89
C ILE A 479 -10.01 -12.06 -1.52
N GLY A 480 -10.85 -12.34 -2.52
CA GLY A 480 -12.30 -12.47 -2.39
C GLY A 480 -13.08 -11.15 -2.51
N HIS A 481 -12.40 -9.99 -2.47
CA HIS A 481 -13.03 -8.67 -2.47
C HIS A 481 -12.77 -7.85 -3.75
N PHE A 482 -12.00 -8.35 -4.72
CA PHE A 482 -11.70 -7.62 -5.96
C PHE A 482 -12.93 -7.30 -6.80
N SER A 483 -14.00 -8.09 -6.71
CA SER A 483 -15.27 -7.83 -7.38
C SER A 483 -15.84 -6.45 -7.05
N ILE A 484 -15.67 -5.98 -5.81
CA ILE A 484 -16.11 -4.65 -5.34
C ILE A 484 -15.30 -3.57 -6.05
N LEU A 485 -13.97 -3.72 -6.09
CA LEU A 485 -13.07 -2.74 -6.73
C LEU A 485 -13.37 -2.63 -8.24
N PHE A 486 -13.59 -3.75 -8.92
CA PHE A 486 -13.96 -3.75 -10.33
C PHE A 486 -15.38 -3.20 -10.57
N ALA A 487 -16.34 -3.45 -9.67
CA ALA A 487 -17.68 -2.87 -9.78
C ALA A 487 -17.64 -1.34 -9.75
N ILE A 488 -16.77 -0.73 -8.94
CA ILE A 488 -16.58 0.74 -8.91
C ILE A 488 -16.11 1.26 -10.28
N LEU A 489 -15.26 0.50 -11.00
CA LEU A 489 -14.75 0.90 -12.32
C LEU A 489 -15.87 1.04 -13.36
N ASP A 490 -16.96 0.30 -13.19
CA ASP A 490 -18.12 0.29 -14.10
C ASP A 490 -19.17 1.37 -13.79
N MET A 491 -19.10 2.04 -12.64
CA MET A 491 -20.06 3.09 -12.28
C MET A 491 -19.85 4.38 -13.07
N ASN A 492 -20.88 5.16 -13.36
CA ASN A 492 -20.78 6.40 -14.15
C ASN A 492 -20.79 7.65 -13.26
N GLY A 493 -19.89 8.60 -13.54
CA GLY A 493 -19.83 9.88 -12.81
C GLY A 493 -18.99 9.88 -11.52
N TYR A 494 -18.32 8.77 -11.18
CA TYR A 494 -17.49 8.62 -9.97
C TYR A 494 -15.98 8.59 -10.27
N THR A 495 -15.48 9.61 -10.95
CA THR A 495 -14.10 9.69 -11.48
C THR A 495 -13.02 9.41 -10.43
N ASN A 496 -13.07 10.09 -9.28
CA ASN A 496 -12.08 9.94 -8.21
C ASN A 496 -12.13 8.55 -7.56
N MET A 497 -13.33 8.01 -7.29
CA MET A 497 -13.48 6.64 -6.79
C MET A 497 -12.84 5.61 -7.74
N LYS A 498 -13.01 5.77 -9.06
CA LYS A 498 -12.34 4.89 -10.04
C LYS A 498 -10.83 4.98 -9.93
N LEU A 499 -10.30 6.20 -9.86
CA LEU A 499 -8.85 6.42 -9.72
C LEU A 499 -8.31 5.74 -8.45
N ARG A 500 -8.95 5.97 -7.30
CA ARG A 500 -8.57 5.33 -6.02
C ARG A 500 -8.68 3.81 -6.08
N SER A 501 -9.69 3.27 -6.76
CA SER A 501 -9.84 1.82 -6.94
C SER A 501 -8.71 1.23 -7.79
N VAL A 502 -8.29 1.91 -8.87
CA VAL A 502 -7.12 1.50 -9.68
C VAL A 502 -5.83 1.57 -8.85
N GLU A 503 -5.66 2.58 -7.98
CA GLU A 503 -4.50 2.66 -7.09
C GLU A 503 -4.43 1.51 -6.07
N VAL A 504 -5.58 1.06 -5.55
CA VAL A 504 -5.68 -0.13 -4.70
C VAL A 504 -5.33 -1.39 -5.50
N LEU A 505 -5.92 -1.56 -6.70
CA LEU A 505 -5.62 -2.68 -7.59
C LEU A 505 -4.13 -2.74 -7.93
N HIS A 506 -3.51 -1.61 -8.27
CA HIS A 506 -2.07 -1.51 -8.47
C HIS A 506 -1.30 -2.00 -7.24
N SER A 507 -1.66 -1.51 -6.05
CA SER A 507 -0.94 -1.84 -4.82
C SER A 507 -1.04 -3.33 -4.49
N ALA A 508 -2.22 -3.94 -4.67
CA ALA A 508 -2.45 -5.36 -4.45
C ALA A 508 -1.83 -6.26 -5.53
N SER A 509 -1.75 -5.80 -6.78
CA SER A 509 -1.22 -6.56 -7.93
C SER A 509 0.26 -6.95 -7.82
N LYS A 510 0.99 -6.35 -6.87
CA LYS A 510 2.38 -6.72 -6.56
C LYS A 510 2.52 -8.12 -5.96
N ASN A 511 1.43 -8.67 -5.41
CA ASN A 511 1.39 -10.00 -4.85
C ASN A 511 0.77 -11.00 -5.87
N PRO A 512 1.44 -12.13 -6.14
CA PRO A 512 0.96 -13.10 -7.14
C PRO A 512 -0.35 -13.80 -6.76
N GLU A 513 -0.64 -13.99 -5.47
CA GLU A 513 -1.91 -14.59 -5.02
C GLU A 513 -3.10 -13.68 -5.35
N CYS A 514 -2.92 -12.37 -5.14
CA CYS A 514 -3.90 -11.37 -5.54
C CYS A 514 -4.15 -11.38 -7.05
N LEU A 515 -3.10 -11.55 -7.87
CA LEU A 515 -3.24 -11.65 -9.33
C LEU A 515 -4.05 -12.88 -9.76
N ASN A 516 -3.89 -14.01 -9.08
CA ASN A 516 -4.67 -15.22 -9.35
C ASN A 516 -6.17 -14.99 -9.05
N ASP A 517 -6.48 -14.31 -7.94
CA ASP A 517 -7.86 -14.00 -7.59
C ASP A 517 -8.48 -12.92 -8.51
N ILE A 518 -7.70 -11.90 -8.89
CA ILE A 518 -8.08 -10.94 -9.94
C ILE A 518 -8.45 -11.67 -11.23
N HIS A 519 -7.64 -12.65 -11.66
CA HIS A 519 -7.96 -13.46 -12.84
C HIS A 519 -9.25 -14.26 -12.66
N ALA A 520 -9.46 -14.84 -11.47
CA ALA A 520 -10.67 -15.59 -11.15
C ALA A 520 -11.95 -14.73 -11.23
N SER A 521 -11.84 -13.42 -10.96
CA SER A 521 -12.98 -12.49 -11.05
C SER A 521 -13.53 -12.33 -12.48
N LYS A 522 -12.69 -12.45 -13.53
CA LYS A 522 -13.03 -12.21 -14.94
C LYS A 522 -13.60 -10.80 -15.23
N LEU A 523 -13.19 -9.80 -14.44
CA LEU A 523 -13.67 -8.41 -14.54
C LEU A 523 -12.61 -7.45 -15.11
N LEU A 524 -11.49 -7.95 -15.65
CA LEU A 524 -10.37 -7.12 -16.12
C LEU A 524 -10.77 -6.15 -17.23
N VAL A 525 -11.79 -6.51 -18.02
CA VAL A 525 -12.35 -5.67 -19.11
C VAL A 525 -12.75 -4.28 -18.63
N GLY A 526 -13.29 -4.14 -17.40
CA GLY A 526 -13.66 -2.85 -16.83
C GLY A 526 -12.45 -1.93 -16.71
N ALA A 527 -11.32 -2.45 -16.22
CA ALA A 527 -10.06 -1.68 -16.14
C ALA A 527 -9.48 -1.36 -17.52
N VAL A 528 -9.56 -2.27 -18.49
CA VAL A 528 -9.06 -2.04 -19.86
C VAL A 528 -9.80 -0.89 -20.55
N MET A 529 -11.12 -0.81 -20.38
CA MET A 529 -11.94 0.26 -20.96
C MET A 529 -11.61 1.65 -20.38
N LEU A 530 -11.02 1.72 -19.17
CA LEU A 530 -10.63 2.98 -18.55
C LEU A 530 -9.45 3.67 -19.25
N PHE A 531 -8.62 2.96 -20.03
CA PHE A 531 -7.59 3.61 -20.86
C PHE A 531 -8.18 4.71 -21.74
N ARG A 532 -9.41 4.49 -22.25
CA ARG A 532 -10.15 5.45 -23.05
C ARG A 532 -11.08 6.32 -22.20
N ALA A 533 -11.80 5.72 -21.25
CA ALA A 533 -12.85 6.43 -20.52
C ALA A 533 -12.33 7.39 -19.43
N LEU A 534 -11.09 7.21 -18.97
CA LEU A 534 -10.51 7.99 -17.87
C LEU A 534 -9.03 8.31 -18.11
N PRO A 535 -8.69 9.39 -18.83
CA PRO A 535 -7.30 9.77 -19.13
C PRO A 535 -6.42 9.91 -17.87
N GLN A 536 -6.97 10.44 -16.77
CA GLN A 536 -6.26 10.61 -15.50
C GLN A 536 -5.81 9.28 -14.87
N ALA A 537 -6.43 8.16 -15.24
CA ALA A 537 -6.07 6.83 -14.74
C ALA A 537 -5.07 6.09 -15.63
N GLN A 538 -4.66 6.64 -16.78
CA GLN A 538 -3.79 5.94 -17.74
C GLN A 538 -2.46 5.49 -17.13
N ILE A 539 -1.78 6.33 -16.35
CA ILE A 539 -0.53 5.95 -15.67
C ILE A 539 -0.79 4.89 -14.58
N PRO A 540 -1.71 5.08 -13.61
CA PRO A 540 -2.08 4.04 -12.65
C PRO A 540 -2.50 2.70 -13.28
N LEU A 541 -3.21 2.74 -14.41
CA LEU A 541 -3.58 1.55 -15.17
C LEU A 541 -2.36 0.85 -15.76
N VAL A 542 -1.47 1.59 -16.43
CA VAL A 542 -0.19 1.03 -16.92
C VAL A 542 0.58 0.40 -15.77
N ASP A 543 0.67 1.06 -14.61
CA ASP A 543 1.37 0.53 -13.45
C ASP A 543 0.73 -0.71 -12.86
N PHE A 544 -0.61 -0.80 -12.83
CA PHE A 544 -1.32 -2.02 -12.47
C PHE A 544 -1.05 -3.15 -13.46
N PHE A 545 -1.21 -2.88 -14.76
CA PHE A 545 -1.03 -3.89 -15.80
C PHE A 545 0.41 -4.37 -15.93
N ASN A 546 1.40 -3.53 -15.62
CA ASN A 546 2.82 -3.90 -15.55
C ASN A 546 3.08 -5.08 -14.61
N HIS A 547 2.30 -5.21 -13.53
CA HIS A 547 2.35 -6.35 -12.63
C HIS A 547 1.45 -7.49 -13.13
N ALA A 548 0.24 -7.16 -13.61
CA ALA A 548 -0.73 -8.15 -14.08
C ALA A 548 -0.20 -9.04 -15.23
N ILE A 549 0.58 -8.49 -16.16
CA ILE A 549 1.11 -9.25 -17.31
C ILE A 549 2.12 -10.33 -16.93
N ALA A 550 2.59 -10.37 -15.68
CA ALA A 550 3.37 -11.49 -15.16
C ALA A 550 2.56 -12.81 -15.22
N VAL A 551 1.23 -12.73 -15.18
CA VAL A 551 0.33 -13.87 -15.39
C VAL A 551 -0.14 -13.89 -16.84
N ASN A 552 0.29 -14.91 -17.61
CA ASN A 552 -0.03 -15.04 -19.04
C ASN A 552 -1.55 -15.01 -19.34
N ALA A 553 -2.37 -15.51 -18.41
CA ALA A 553 -3.83 -15.48 -18.56
C ALA A 553 -4.40 -14.06 -18.53
N LEU A 554 -3.88 -13.18 -17.66
CA LEU A 554 -4.26 -11.77 -17.60
C LEU A 554 -3.76 -10.98 -18.81
N LEU A 555 -2.55 -11.27 -19.32
CA LEU A 555 -2.06 -10.68 -20.58
C LEU A 555 -2.98 -11.07 -21.75
N LYS A 556 -3.40 -12.34 -21.82
CA LYS A 556 -4.34 -12.82 -22.84
C LYS A 556 -5.69 -12.11 -22.74
N GLU A 557 -6.19 -11.92 -21.52
CA GLU A 557 -7.43 -11.19 -21.25
C GLU A 557 -7.33 -9.71 -21.64
N LEU A 558 -6.22 -9.04 -21.32
CA LEU A 558 -5.92 -7.66 -21.76
C LEU A 558 -5.98 -7.53 -23.29
N VAL A 559 -5.33 -8.45 -24.01
CA VAL A 559 -5.33 -8.45 -25.48
C VAL A 559 -6.74 -8.65 -26.02
N TYR A 560 -7.49 -9.63 -25.51
CA TYR A 560 -8.87 -9.88 -25.95
C TYR A 560 -9.85 -8.78 -25.54
N ALA A 561 -9.59 -8.05 -24.48
CA ALA A 561 -10.39 -6.89 -24.09
C ALA A 561 -10.09 -5.64 -24.95
N GLY A 562 -9.24 -5.74 -25.97
CA GLY A 562 -8.88 -4.63 -26.87
C GLY A 562 -7.80 -3.71 -26.32
N GLY A 563 -7.09 -4.11 -25.26
CA GLY A 563 -6.09 -3.28 -24.58
C GLY A 563 -4.99 -2.75 -25.50
N LEU A 564 -4.56 -3.54 -26.50
CA LEU A 564 -3.55 -3.10 -27.47
C LEU A 564 -4.02 -1.89 -28.28
N VAL A 565 -5.28 -1.85 -28.72
CA VAL A 565 -5.80 -0.75 -29.54
C VAL A 565 -6.06 0.49 -28.68
N TYR A 566 -6.54 0.32 -27.45
CA TYR A 566 -6.70 1.46 -26.52
C TYR A 566 -5.36 2.07 -26.10
N LEU A 567 -4.31 1.26 -25.96
CA LEU A 567 -2.94 1.76 -25.74
C LEU A 567 -2.42 2.50 -26.96
N LEU A 568 -2.62 1.96 -28.16
CA LEU A 568 -2.26 2.64 -29.41
C LEU A 568 -3.00 3.96 -29.58
N GLU A 569 -4.30 4.00 -29.27
CA GLU A 569 -5.06 5.25 -29.24
C GLU A 569 -4.44 6.24 -28.26
N THR A 570 -4.12 5.80 -27.04
CA THR A 570 -3.48 6.65 -26.03
C THR A 570 -2.13 7.19 -26.52
N ILE A 571 -1.34 6.37 -27.21
CA ILE A 571 -0.06 6.76 -27.81
C ILE A 571 -0.25 7.81 -28.91
N VAL A 572 -1.35 7.77 -29.64
CA VAL A 572 -1.57 8.65 -30.79
C VAL A 572 -2.33 9.93 -30.42
N THR A 573 -3.17 9.91 -29.38
CA THR A 573 -4.05 11.04 -29.01
C THR A 573 -3.59 11.83 -27.78
N SER A 574 -2.77 11.25 -26.88
CA SER A 574 -2.36 11.92 -25.65
C SER A 574 -1.37 13.06 -25.91
N GLU A 575 -1.63 14.25 -25.38
CA GLU A 575 -0.67 15.37 -25.41
C GLU A 575 0.47 15.18 -24.39
N MET A 576 0.24 14.36 -23.36
CA MET A 576 1.20 14.11 -22.29
C MET A 576 2.26 13.10 -22.74
N ARG A 577 3.52 13.56 -22.88
CA ARG A 577 4.66 12.71 -23.27
C ARG A 577 4.90 11.54 -22.31
N ASP A 578 4.72 11.76 -21.02
CA ASP A 578 4.95 10.74 -19.98
C ASP A 578 3.97 9.56 -20.11
N VAL A 579 2.70 9.85 -20.38
CA VAL A 579 1.66 8.85 -20.62
C VAL A 579 2.01 7.98 -21.82
N ARG A 580 2.39 8.61 -22.93
CA ARG A 580 2.77 7.91 -24.17
C ARG A 580 4.00 7.04 -23.96
N THR A 581 5.01 7.57 -23.27
CA THR A 581 6.23 6.83 -22.91
C THR A 581 5.93 5.63 -22.03
N ALA A 582 5.02 5.78 -21.05
CA ALA A 582 4.58 4.68 -20.19
C ALA A 582 3.86 3.58 -20.99
N CYS A 583 2.96 3.96 -21.91
CA CYS A 583 2.25 3.01 -22.78
C CYS A 583 3.22 2.25 -23.71
N VAL A 584 4.19 2.94 -24.32
CA VAL A 584 5.22 2.31 -25.17
C VAL A 584 6.09 1.34 -24.37
N SER A 585 6.54 1.76 -23.18
CA SER A 585 7.33 0.91 -22.28
C SER A 585 6.53 -0.31 -21.81
N PHE A 586 5.21 -0.18 -21.65
CA PHE A 586 4.32 -1.29 -21.34
C PHE A 586 4.14 -2.25 -22.53
N LEU A 587 3.97 -1.74 -23.75
CA LEU A 587 3.93 -2.56 -24.97
C LEU A 587 5.22 -3.34 -25.16
N SER A 588 6.38 -2.71 -24.91
CA SER A 588 7.68 -3.37 -24.92
C SER A 588 7.72 -4.60 -24.01
N ARG A 589 7.25 -4.45 -22.76
CA ARG A 589 7.14 -5.57 -21.81
C ARG A 589 6.15 -6.65 -22.26
N CYS A 590 5.04 -6.26 -22.89
CA CYS A 590 4.12 -7.22 -23.49
C CYS A 590 4.76 -8.02 -24.63
N MET A 591 5.59 -7.38 -25.46
CA MET A 591 6.32 -8.01 -26.57
C MET A 591 7.44 -8.93 -26.10
N ALA A 592 8.02 -8.66 -24.93
CA ALA A 592 9.02 -9.52 -24.30
C ALA A 592 8.43 -10.86 -23.78
N ASN A 593 7.10 -11.01 -23.74
CA ASN A 593 6.47 -12.25 -23.30
C ASN A 593 6.74 -13.42 -24.27
N ALA A 594 7.20 -14.56 -23.75
CA ALA A 594 7.60 -15.70 -24.56
C ALA A 594 6.46 -16.36 -25.38
N GLN A 595 5.21 -16.29 -24.89
CA GLN A 595 4.07 -16.97 -25.53
C GLN A 595 3.30 -16.05 -26.48
N LEU A 596 3.03 -14.82 -26.04
CA LEU A 596 2.17 -13.88 -26.76
C LEU A 596 2.96 -12.79 -27.50
N GLY A 597 4.23 -12.59 -27.17
CA GLY A 597 5.04 -11.47 -27.68
C GLY A 597 5.11 -11.39 -29.20
N ARG A 598 5.37 -12.52 -29.88
CA ARG A 598 5.38 -12.58 -31.36
C ARG A 598 4.03 -12.22 -31.98
N ARG A 599 2.93 -12.65 -31.36
CA ARG A 599 1.58 -12.33 -31.82
C ARG A 599 1.26 -10.86 -31.62
N ILE A 600 1.66 -10.28 -30.47
CA ILE A 600 1.50 -8.85 -30.18
C ILE A 600 2.31 -8.05 -31.19
N GLN A 601 3.56 -8.43 -31.48
CA GLN A 601 4.38 -7.82 -32.51
C GLN A 601 3.70 -7.84 -33.89
N ALA A 602 3.14 -8.99 -34.30
CA ALA A 602 2.43 -9.11 -35.57
C ALA A 602 1.19 -8.20 -35.62
N LEU A 603 0.41 -8.15 -34.53
CA LEU A 603 -0.76 -7.27 -34.43
C LEU A 603 -0.37 -5.79 -34.52
N LEU A 604 0.71 -5.36 -33.84
CA LEU A 604 1.22 -4.00 -33.97
C LEU A 604 1.68 -3.70 -35.41
N GLY A 605 2.31 -4.68 -36.08
CA GLY A 605 2.72 -4.56 -37.48
C GLY A 605 1.58 -4.41 -38.49
N GLN A 606 0.33 -4.73 -38.11
CA GLN A 606 -0.85 -4.44 -38.94
C GLN A 606 -1.23 -2.96 -38.90
N PHE A 607 -0.79 -2.22 -37.87
CA PHE A 607 -1.04 -0.80 -37.74
C PHE A 607 0.11 0.04 -38.25
N VAL A 608 1.36 -0.33 -37.97
CA VAL A 608 2.54 0.51 -38.21
C VAL A 608 3.63 -0.22 -38.99
N PRO A 609 4.49 0.50 -39.75
CA PRO A 609 5.67 -0.07 -40.41
C PRO A 609 6.58 -0.88 -39.46
N ALA A 610 7.25 -1.91 -39.99
CA ALA A 610 8.02 -2.89 -39.21
C ALA A 610 9.08 -2.30 -38.25
N ILE A 611 9.64 -1.14 -38.60
CA ILE A 611 10.61 -0.44 -37.73
C ILE A 611 10.00 -0.05 -36.38
N PHE A 612 8.72 0.28 -36.32
CA PHE A 612 8.09 0.75 -35.08
C PHE A 612 7.92 -0.38 -34.05
N PRO A 613 7.34 -1.56 -34.36
CA PRO A 613 7.34 -2.67 -33.43
C PRO A 613 8.75 -3.11 -33.03
N GLU A 614 9.73 -3.06 -33.94
CA GLU A 614 11.14 -3.34 -33.62
C GLU A 614 11.70 -2.33 -32.61
N THR A 615 11.49 -1.03 -32.82
CA THR A 615 11.90 0.01 -31.87
C THR A 615 11.20 -0.14 -30.53
N ILE A 616 9.90 -0.45 -30.49
CA ILE A 616 9.19 -0.71 -29.21
C ILE A 616 9.84 -1.87 -28.46
N ARG A 617 10.23 -2.94 -29.16
CA ARG A 617 10.84 -4.13 -28.55
C ARG A 617 12.27 -3.87 -28.07
N ASP A 618 13.08 -3.22 -28.90
CA ASP A 618 14.53 -3.16 -28.71
C ASP A 618 14.98 -1.87 -28.01
N THR A 619 14.38 -0.72 -28.32
CA THR A 619 14.72 0.62 -27.79
C THR A 619 13.48 1.51 -27.59
N PRO A 620 12.57 1.18 -26.64
CA PRO A 620 11.26 1.85 -26.49
C PRO A 620 11.37 3.36 -26.23
N GLU A 621 12.43 3.84 -25.59
CA GLU A 621 12.69 5.26 -25.35
C GLU A 621 12.91 6.08 -26.63
N GLN A 622 13.32 5.42 -27.72
CA GLN A 622 13.53 6.06 -29.03
C GLN A 622 12.26 6.13 -29.88
N PHE A 623 11.19 5.43 -29.48
CA PHE A 623 9.95 5.37 -30.25
C PHE A 623 9.31 6.74 -30.43
N ILE A 624 9.11 7.51 -29.34
CA ILE A 624 8.41 8.80 -29.41
C ILE A 624 9.16 9.82 -30.28
N PRO A 625 10.49 10.00 -30.13
CA PRO A 625 11.27 10.82 -31.06
C PRO A 625 11.14 10.38 -32.52
N LEU A 626 11.22 9.07 -32.80
CA LEU A 626 11.07 8.50 -34.15
C LEU A 626 9.66 8.70 -34.71
N PHE A 627 8.65 8.66 -33.85
CA PHE A 627 7.24 8.71 -34.23
C PHE A 627 6.77 10.14 -34.54
N ASP A 628 7.12 11.15 -33.72
CA ASP A 628 6.60 12.53 -33.85
C ASP A 628 7.54 13.53 -34.52
N VAL A 629 8.85 13.48 -34.20
CA VAL A 629 9.72 14.66 -34.35
C VAL A 629 10.28 14.80 -35.76
N ALA A 630 10.41 13.70 -36.50
CA ALA A 630 11.02 13.71 -37.82
C ALA A 630 10.04 13.14 -38.85
N ASP A 631 9.80 13.92 -39.91
CA ASP A 631 9.26 13.35 -41.14
C ASP A 631 10.38 12.55 -41.80
N HIS A 632 10.19 11.24 -41.83
CA HIS A 632 11.12 10.31 -42.46
C HIS A 632 10.66 10.07 -43.89
N GLN A 633 11.51 10.45 -44.84
CA GLN A 633 11.28 10.22 -46.27
C GLN A 633 12.56 9.66 -46.88
N ASN A 634 12.75 8.36 -46.68
CA ASN A 634 13.86 7.63 -47.24
C ASN A 634 13.39 6.29 -47.82
N PRO A 635 14.25 5.59 -48.59
CA PRO A 635 13.87 4.35 -49.24
C PRO A 635 13.39 3.24 -48.31
N GLU A 636 13.71 3.25 -47.02
CA GLU A 636 13.34 2.20 -46.06
C GLU A 636 12.21 2.62 -45.11
N LEU A 637 11.86 3.91 -45.06
CA LEU A 637 10.80 4.45 -44.22
C LEU A 637 10.22 5.72 -44.83
N ILE A 638 8.92 5.68 -45.11
CA ILE A 638 8.10 6.87 -45.34
C ILE A 638 7.15 7.00 -44.14
N TRP A 639 7.41 7.99 -43.30
CA TRP A 639 6.62 8.30 -42.11
C TRP A 639 6.53 9.81 -41.95
N ASN A 640 5.40 10.37 -42.34
CA ASN A 640 5.15 11.81 -42.31
C ASN A 640 3.84 12.11 -41.57
N GLN A 641 3.49 13.40 -41.50
CA GLN A 641 2.26 13.85 -40.87
C GLN A 641 1.00 13.18 -41.43
N ALA A 642 0.88 13.02 -42.75
CA ALA A 642 -0.26 12.36 -43.37
C ALA A 642 -0.38 10.87 -42.96
N CYS A 643 0.75 10.17 -42.81
CA CYS A 643 0.77 8.79 -42.31
C CYS A 643 0.31 8.73 -40.85
N ARG A 644 0.77 9.67 -40.00
CA ARG A 644 0.33 9.77 -38.60
C ARG A 644 -1.17 10.02 -38.52
N GLU A 645 -1.70 10.97 -39.28
CA GLU A 645 -3.13 11.28 -39.34
C GLU A 645 -3.94 10.07 -39.79
N ARG A 646 -3.48 9.37 -40.84
CA ARG A 646 -4.16 8.17 -41.32
C ARG A 646 -4.18 7.04 -40.28
N LEU A 647 -3.08 6.87 -39.54
CA LEU A 647 -3.01 5.93 -38.42
C LEU A 647 -3.99 6.34 -37.31
N SER A 648 -4.01 7.62 -36.93
CA SER A 648 -4.93 8.17 -35.92
C SER A 648 -6.38 7.88 -36.28
N GLU A 649 -6.78 8.20 -37.51
CA GLU A 649 -8.14 7.94 -38.01
C GLU A 649 -8.51 6.46 -37.91
N ALA A 650 -7.63 5.57 -38.39
CA ALA A 650 -7.87 4.13 -38.38
C ALA A 650 -8.01 3.57 -36.95
N ILE A 651 -7.14 4.00 -36.03
CA ILE A 651 -7.20 3.58 -34.62
C ILE A 651 -8.45 4.14 -33.94
N ILE A 652 -8.73 5.44 -34.09
CA ILE A 652 -9.88 6.10 -33.44
C ILE A 652 -11.19 5.50 -33.93
N ASP A 653 -11.34 5.26 -35.23
CA ASP A 653 -12.53 4.60 -35.80
C ASP A 653 -12.70 3.17 -35.25
N MET A 654 -11.61 2.41 -35.18
CA MET A 654 -11.64 1.05 -34.63
C MET A 654 -11.98 1.05 -33.14
N CYS A 655 -11.35 1.90 -32.33
CA CYS A 655 -11.65 2.02 -30.91
C CYS A 655 -13.08 2.48 -30.67
N ASN A 656 -13.61 3.43 -31.44
CA ASN A 656 -15.00 3.87 -31.34
C ASN A 656 -15.97 2.72 -31.60
N LYS A 657 -15.78 1.97 -32.70
CA LYS A 657 -16.60 0.82 -33.06
C LYS A 657 -16.53 -0.27 -31.99
N PHE A 658 -15.32 -0.63 -31.57
CA PHE A 658 -15.11 -1.69 -30.61
C PHE A 658 -15.62 -1.32 -29.21
N ALA A 659 -15.32 -0.12 -28.71
CA ALA A 659 -15.78 0.36 -27.40
C ALA A 659 -17.32 0.39 -27.33
N LYS A 660 -18.00 0.83 -28.40
CA LYS A 660 -19.46 0.83 -28.47
C LYS A 660 -20.05 -0.59 -28.40
N GLN A 661 -19.43 -1.57 -29.06
CA GLN A 661 -19.83 -2.97 -28.97
C GLN A 661 -19.49 -3.60 -27.61
N GLN A 662 -18.38 -3.18 -27.01
CA GLN A 662 -17.92 -3.68 -25.71
C GLN A 662 -18.79 -3.15 -24.56
N GLN A 663 -19.33 -1.93 -24.67
CA GLN A 663 -20.30 -1.40 -23.71
C GLN A 663 -21.58 -2.23 -23.64
N SER A 664 -22.06 -2.79 -24.76
CA SER A 664 -23.23 -3.67 -24.77
C SER A 664 -22.89 -5.13 -24.43
N ASN A 665 -21.69 -5.59 -24.75
CA ASN A 665 -21.21 -6.92 -24.41
C ASN A 665 -19.77 -6.91 -23.88
N ARG A 666 -19.63 -6.96 -22.55
CA ARG A 666 -18.33 -6.99 -21.86
C ARG A 666 -17.49 -8.24 -22.15
N SER A 667 -18.09 -9.32 -22.64
CA SER A 667 -17.39 -10.57 -22.99
C SER A 667 -16.86 -10.61 -24.43
N LEU A 668 -17.10 -9.55 -25.21
CA LEU A 668 -16.66 -9.45 -26.60
C LEU A 668 -15.13 -9.52 -26.68
N ARG A 669 -14.64 -10.42 -27.55
CA ARG A 669 -13.20 -10.59 -27.80
C ARG A 669 -12.77 -9.78 -29.01
N TRP A 670 -11.78 -8.93 -28.80
CA TRP A 670 -11.07 -8.23 -29.86
C TRP A 670 -10.19 -9.19 -30.66
N SER A 671 -10.28 -9.11 -31.98
CA SER A 671 -9.44 -9.83 -32.92
C SER A 671 -9.39 -9.10 -34.25
N LEU A 672 -8.24 -9.15 -34.92
CA LEU A 672 -8.07 -8.66 -36.28
C LEU A 672 -7.82 -9.84 -37.23
N PRO A 673 -8.36 -9.81 -38.47
CA PRO A 673 -7.96 -10.73 -39.52
C PRO A 673 -6.47 -10.59 -39.84
N ASP A 674 -5.81 -11.68 -40.22
CA ASP A 674 -4.39 -11.65 -40.63
C ASP A 674 -4.15 -10.78 -41.88
N SER A 675 -5.20 -10.60 -42.71
CA SER A 675 -5.19 -9.74 -43.89
C SER A 675 -5.40 -8.26 -43.60
N TYR A 676 -5.71 -7.89 -42.35
CA TYR A 676 -5.89 -6.48 -41.98
C TYR A 676 -4.54 -5.77 -41.94
N SER A 677 -4.44 -4.64 -42.62
CA SER A 677 -3.32 -3.71 -42.50
C SER A 677 -3.80 -2.29 -42.77
N VAL A 678 -3.33 -1.31 -42.00
CA VAL A 678 -3.57 0.11 -42.29
C VAL A 678 -2.89 0.46 -43.61
N SER A 679 -3.68 0.89 -44.59
CA SER A 679 -3.15 1.32 -45.88
C SER A 679 -2.67 2.77 -45.78
N TYR A 680 -1.39 2.96 -46.10
CA TYR A 680 -0.74 4.27 -46.18
C TYR A 680 -0.58 4.78 -47.62
N VAL A 681 -1.05 4.01 -48.61
CA VAL A 681 -0.76 4.25 -50.03
C VAL A 681 -1.21 5.65 -50.48
N SER A 682 -2.41 6.10 -50.11
CA SER A 682 -2.91 7.43 -50.49
C SER A 682 -2.09 8.56 -49.84
N ALA A 683 -1.86 8.48 -48.52
CA ALA A 683 -1.10 9.47 -47.76
C ALA A 683 0.35 9.60 -48.26
N ILE A 684 0.98 8.46 -48.59
CA ILE A 684 2.33 8.43 -49.15
C ILE A 684 2.34 9.00 -50.57
N SER A 685 1.42 8.58 -51.44
CA SER A 685 1.35 9.07 -52.83
C SER A 685 1.14 10.58 -52.90
N GLU A 686 0.20 11.13 -52.14
CA GLU A 686 -0.05 12.59 -52.07
C GLU A 686 1.19 13.36 -51.60
N SER A 687 1.88 12.84 -50.59
CA SER A 687 3.11 13.46 -50.08
C SER A 687 4.26 13.42 -51.09
N LEU A 688 4.41 12.34 -51.84
CA LEU A 688 5.47 12.21 -52.82
C LEU A 688 5.19 13.06 -54.08
N LEU A 689 3.91 13.25 -54.42
CA LEU A 689 3.48 14.13 -55.51
C LEU A 689 3.70 15.61 -55.20
N SER A 690 3.32 16.05 -54.01
CA SER A 690 3.48 17.46 -53.61
C SER A 690 4.96 17.90 -53.56
N GLN A 691 5.87 16.94 -53.40
CA GLN A 691 7.32 17.17 -53.36
C GLN A 691 8.03 16.92 -54.71
N GLY A 692 7.28 16.56 -55.76
CA GLY A 692 7.84 16.32 -57.10
C GLY A 692 8.71 15.05 -57.22
N LEU A 693 8.62 14.14 -56.25
CA LEU A 693 9.35 12.85 -56.25
C LEU A 693 8.61 11.77 -57.05
N LEU A 694 7.32 11.99 -57.32
CA LEU A 694 6.51 11.26 -58.30
C LEU A 694 5.96 12.25 -59.32
N THR A 695 5.84 11.81 -60.58
CA THR A 695 5.17 12.57 -61.65
C THR A 695 3.74 12.07 -61.86
N GLU A 696 2.88 12.87 -62.51
CA GLU A 696 1.52 12.42 -62.90
C GLU A 696 1.55 11.14 -63.77
N SER A 697 2.63 10.95 -64.56
CA SER A 697 2.84 9.72 -65.32
C SER A 697 3.16 8.51 -64.42
N ASP A 698 3.86 8.72 -63.31
CA ASP A 698 4.12 7.67 -62.32
C ASP A 698 2.82 7.26 -61.61
N ILE A 699 1.86 8.18 -61.38
CA ILE A 699 0.53 7.85 -60.81
C ILE A 699 -0.22 6.85 -61.68
N SER A 700 -0.29 7.10 -63.00
CA SER A 700 -0.96 6.19 -63.93
C SER A 700 -0.32 4.79 -63.94
N SER A 701 0.99 4.70 -63.71
CA SER A 701 1.73 3.43 -63.58
C SER A 701 1.52 2.77 -62.21
N LEU A 702 1.33 3.54 -61.15
CA LEU A 702 1.01 3.07 -59.80
C LEU A 702 -0.40 2.45 -59.76
N GLU A 703 -1.37 3.01 -60.48
CA GLU A 703 -2.71 2.42 -60.63
C GLU A 703 -2.68 1.08 -61.37
N ALA A 704 -1.85 0.96 -62.41
CA ALA A 704 -1.68 -0.28 -63.17
C ALA A 704 -0.88 -1.37 -62.42
N SER A 705 -0.03 -0.99 -61.45
CA SER A 705 0.83 -1.90 -60.68
C SER A 705 0.34 -2.20 -59.27
N GLY A 706 -0.80 -1.64 -58.86
CA GLY A 706 -1.44 -1.92 -57.56
C GLY A 706 -0.92 -1.06 -56.39
N GLY A 707 -0.30 0.08 -56.67
CA GLY A 707 0.20 1.03 -55.67
C GLY A 707 1.74 1.15 -55.68
N LEU A 708 2.30 1.75 -54.61
CA LEU A 708 3.75 1.88 -54.47
C LEU A 708 4.45 0.51 -54.48
N VAL A 709 5.46 0.37 -55.33
CA VAL A 709 6.26 -0.86 -55.39
C VAL A 709 7.24 -0.89 -54.22
N VAL A 710 6.94 -1.78 -53.27
CA VAL A 710 7.78 -2.06 -52.11
C VAL A 710 8.36 -3.46 -52.24
N VAL A 711 9.68 -3.59 -52.11
CA VAL A 711 10.37 -4.88 -52.12
C VAL A 711 11.21 -4.99 -50.86
N SER A 712 10.95 -6.03 -50.05
CA SER A 712 11.65 -6.26 -48.77
C SER A 712 11.69 -5.02 -47.85
N GLY A 713 10.60 -4.24 -47.83
CA GLY A 713 10.50 -3.00 -47.03
C GLY A 713 11.11 -1.75 -47.67
N VAL A 714 11.60 -1.83 -48.92
CA VAL A 714 12.20 -0.71 -49.65
C VAL A 714 11.25 -0.15 -50.70
N TYR A 715 10.98 1.16 -50.62
CA TYR A 715 10.21 1.92 -51.61
C TYR A 715 11.07 2.20 -52.85
N LEU A 716 10.86 1.43 -53.92
CA LEU A 716 11.76 1.44 -55.07
C LEU A 716 11.79 2.78 -55.81
N HIS A 717 10.67 3.49 -55.88
CA HIS A 717 10.59 4.81 -56.50
C HIS A 717 11.50 5.84 -55.79
N LEU A 718 11.62 5.76 -54.46
CA LEU A 718 12.55 6.61 -53.70
C LEU A 718 13.98 6.12 -53.84
N TYR A 719 14.21 4.80 -53.75
CA TYR A 719 15.55 4.23 -53.85
C TYR A 719 16.25 4.60 -55.16
N VAL A 720 15.54 4.48 -56.28
CA VAL A 720 16.07 4.77 -57.61
C VAL A 720 16.33 6.27 -57.85
N ASN A 721 15.64 7.14 -57.11
CA ASN A 721 15.85 8.59 -57.16
C ASN A 721 16.91 9.08 -56.15
N GLN A 722 17.45 8.20 -55.31
CA GLN A 722 18.48 8.50 -54.31
C GLN A 722 19.71 7.58 -54.50
N PRO A 723 20.55 7.83 -55.53
CA PRO A 723 21.73 7.01 -55.82
C PRO A 723 22.74 7.06 -54.65
N GLY A 724 23.29 5.90 -54.27
CA GLY A 724 24.25 5.78 -53.16
C GLY A 724 23.62 5.56 -51.78
N TRP A 725 22.30 5.43 -51.67
CA TRP A 725 21.65 5.11 -50.39
C TRP A 725 22.10 3.74 -49.86
N MET A 726 22.60 3.71 -48.62
CA MET A 726 23.07 2.48 -47.98
C MET A 726 21.92 1.74 -47.30
N LEU A 727 21.41 0.69 -47.95
CA LEU A 727 20.40 -0.20 -47.39
C LEU A 727 20.92 -0.97 -46.16
N ARG A 728 20.05 -1.20 -45.18
CA ARG A 728 20.36 -1.97 -43.97
C ARG A 728 20.52 -3.46 -44.26
N GLN A 729 19.67 -4.03 -45.12
CA GLN A 729 19.66 -5.45 -45.47
C GLN A 729 19.77 -5.66 -47.00
N PRO A 730 20.91 -5.29 -47.62
CA PRO A 730 21.05 -5.30 -49.07
C PRO A 730 20.90 -6.69 -49.70
N ASP A 731 21.31 -7.76 -49.01
CA ASP A 731 21.15 -9.14 -49.50
C ASP A 731 19.68 -9.57 -49.61
N GLN A 732 18.84 -9.24 -48.62
CA GLN A 732 17.42 -9.58 -48.61
C GLN A 732 16.64 -8.75 -49.65
N VAL A 733 17.05 -7.50 -49.85
CA VAL A 733 16.48 -6.64 -50.89
C VAL A 733 16.85 -7.16 -52.27
N LEU A 734 18.11 -7.58 -52.48
CA LEU A 734 18.54 -8.18 -53.74
C LEU A 734 17.75 -9.46 -54.07
N ASP A 735 17.53 -10.33 -53.09
CA ASP A 735 16.75 -11.56 -53.28
C ASP A 735 15.31 -11.26 -53.68
N GLY A 736 14.65 -10.35 -52.95
CA GLY A 736 13.30 -9.91 -53.27
C GLY A 736 13.21 -9.22 -54.64
N LEU A 737 14.21 -8.42 -55.00
CA LEU A 737 14.30 -7.77 -56.31
C LEU A 737 14.46 -8.80 -57.43
N MET A 738 15.39 -9.74 -57.29
CA MET A 738 15.66 -10.77 -58.29
C MET A 738 14.46 -11.70 -58.48
N GLU A 739 13.81 -12.13 -57.40
CA GLU A 739 12.58 -12.95 -57.48
C GLU A 739 11.47 -12.20 -58.18
N LYS A 740 11.17 -10.98 -57.73
CA LYS A 740 10.09 -10.18 -58.32
C LYS A 740 10.38 -9.83 -59.77
N LEU A 741 11.63 -9.51 -60.10
CA LEU A 741 12.08 -9.22 -61.46
C LEU A 741 11.90 -10.43 -62.38
N LEU A 742 12.34 -11.62 -61.97
CA LEU A 742 12.18 -12.85 -62.75
C LEU A 742 10.71 -13.23 -62.96
N ASP A 743 9.85 -13.04 -61.95
CA ASP A 743 8.42 -13.29 -62.08
C ASP A 743 7.74 -12.29 -63.03
N THR A 744 8.24 -11.04 -63.08
CA THR A 744 7.68 -9.97 -63.92
C THR A 744 7.86 -10.23 -65.42
N PHE A 745 8.86 -11.02 -65.83
CA PHE A 745 9.05 -11.41 -67.23
C PHE A 745 7.85 -12.17 -67.82
N ARG A 746 7.10 -12.93 -67.00
CA ARG A 746 5.92 -13.68 -67.44
C ARG A 746 4.75 -12.79 -67.87
N GLY A 747 4.74 -11.53 -67.42
CA GLY A 747 3.68 -10.56 -67.68
C GLY A 747 3.97 -9.57 -68.82
N LEU A 748 5.07 -9.74 -69.55
CA LEU A 748 5.40 -8.86 -70.67
C LEU A 748 4.41 -9.06 -71.83
N PRO A 749 3.98 -7.98 -72.53
CA PRO A 749 4.47 -6.59 -72.45
C PRO A 749 3.81 -5.73 -71.36
N SER A 750 2.70 -6.17 -70.76
CA SER A 750 1.90 -5.36 -69.81
C SER A 750 2.66 -4.91 -68.55
N SER A 751 3.67 -5.66 -68.14
CA SER A 751 4.49 -5.37 -66.95
C SER A 751 5.77 -4.57 -67.22
N ALA A 752 5.96 -4.02 -68.44
CA ALA A 752 7.21 -3.38 -68.85
C ALA A 752 7.66 -2.21 -67.94
N GLN A 753 6.72 -1.40 -67.43
CA GLN A 753 7.06 -0.29 -66.52
C GLN A 753 7.56 -0.79 -65.16
N LEU A 754 6.92 -1.82 -64.59
CA LEU A 754 7.36 -2.45 -63.35
C LEU A 754 8.74 -3.10 -63.53
N LEU A 755 8.95 -3.80 -64.65
CA LEU A 755 10.24 -4.42 -64.97
C LEU A 755 11.35 -3.37 -65.07
N ARG A 756 11.06 -2.21 -65.67
CA ARG A 756 12.01 -1.09 -65.76
C ARG A 756 12.42 -0.58 -64.39
N LEU A 757 11.46 -0.41 -63.47
CA LEU A 757 11.75 0.04 -62.10
C LEU A 757 12.60 -0.97 -61.33
N LEU A 758 12.21 -2.25 -61.39
CA LEU A 758 12.95 -3.36 -60.76
C LEU A 758 14.37 -3.46 -61.32
N ASN A 759 14.54 -3.34 -62.63
CA ASN A 759 15.84 -3.34 -63.29
C ASN A 759 16.71 -2.18 -62.81
N ARG A 760 16.18 -0.94 -62.80
CA ARG A 760 16.91 0.24 -62.29
C ARG A 760 17.36 0.03 -60.84
N ALA A 761 16.46 -0.44 -59.96
CA ALA A 761 16.79 -0.69 -58.56
C ALA A 761 17.85 -1.80 -58.40
N THR A 762 17.73 -2.89 -59.15
CA THR A 762 18.67 -4.02 -59.09
C THR A 762 20.05 -3.62 -59.60
N VAL A 763 20.12 -2.94 -60.75
CA VAL A 763 21.40 -2.46 -61.32
C VAL A 763 22.05 -1.45 -60.38
N GLN A 764 21.28 -0.52 -59.80
CA GLN A 764 21.80 0.44 -58.81
C GLN A 764 22.35 -0.28 -57.58
N LEU A 765 21.61 -1.23 -56.99
CA LEU A 765 22.08 -1.99 -55.83
C LEU A 765 23.38 -2.76 -56.11
N LEU A 766 23.46 -3.43 -57.26
CA LEU A 766 24.67 -4.15 -57.70
C LEU A 766 25.82 -3.20 -58.11
N THR A 767 25.54 -1.92 -58.31
CA THR A 767 26.54 -0.89 -58.58
C THR A 767 27.08 -0.31 -57.28
N ASP A 768 26.20 0.04 -56.35
CA ASP A 768 26.54 0.58 -55.04
C ASP A 768 27.23 -0.46 -54.15
N ARG A 769 26.88 -1.75 -54.31
CA ARG A 769 27.40 -2.88 -53.53
C ARG A 769 27.86 -4.03 -54.45
N PRO A 770 29.02 -3.90 -55.13
CA PRO A 770 29.50 -4.90 -56.08
C PRO A 770 29.79 -6.28 -55.43
N GLY A 771 30.07 -6.33 -54.13
CA GLY A 771 30.30 -7.57 -53.40
C GLY A 771 29.11 -8.54 -53.37
N LEU A 772 27.89 -8.07 -53.64
CA LEU A 772 26.70 -8.91 -53.71
C LEU A 772 26.70 -9.84 -54.93
N LEU A 773 27.43 -9.48 -55.99
CA LEU A 773 27.48 -10.26 -57.24
C LEU A 773 28.03 -11.67 -57.00
N ASP A 774 28.98 -11.82 -56.10
CA ASP A 774 29.63 -13.10 -55.80
C ASP A 774 28.68 -14.12 -55.14
N GLY A 775 27.60 -13.64 -54.51
CA GLY A 775 26.57 -14.47 -53.90
C GLY A 775 25.51 -14.98 -54.89
N LEU A 776 25.33 -14.33 -56.05
CA LEU A 776 24.25 -14.64 -56.99
C LEU A 776 24.27 -16.08 -57.53
N PRO A 777 25.42 -16.66 -57.94
CA PRO A 777 25.47 -18.03 -58.45
C PRO A 777 24.95 -19.07 -57.45
N ARG A 778 25.30 -18.93 -56.16
CA ARG A 778 24.87 -19.86 -55.10
C ARG A 778 23.36 -19.85 -54.89
N LYS A 779 22.70 -18.72 -55.16
CA LYS A 779 21.24 -18.56 -55.08
C LYS A 779 20.52 -18.99 -56.37
N GLY A 780 21.26 -19.33 -57.43
CA GLY A 780 20.71 -19.82 -58.69
C GLY A 780 20.08 -18.76 -59.61
N TYR A 781 20.10 -17.48 -59.21
CA TYR A 781 19.51 -16.40 -60.03
C TYR A 781 20.15 -16.23 -61.43
N PRO A 782 21.49 -16.34 -61.61
CA PRO A 782 22.10 -16.25 -62.93
C PRO A 782 21.58 -17.32 -63.90
N HIS A 783 21.50 -18.58 -63.49
CA HIS A 783 20.98 -19.65 -64.33
C HIS A 783 19.52 -19.40 -64.74
N ARG A 784 18.67 -18.99 -63.78
CA ARG A 784 17.27 -18.63 -64.06
C ARG A 784 17.17 -17.47 -65.07
N LEU A 785 18.08 -16.50 -65.00
CA LEU A 785 18.13 -15.38 -65.95
C LEU A 785 18.59 -15.85 -67.34
N PHE A 786 19.63 -16.69 -67.43
CA PHE A 786 20.16 -17.18 -68.70
C PHE A 786 19.14 -18.08 -69.43
N ASP A 787 18.42 -18.91 -68.67
CA ASP A 787 17.35 -19.76 -69.20
C ASP A 787 16.19 -18.91 -69.80
N LEU A 788 16.05 -17.63 -69.41
CA LEU A 788 15.08 -16.72 -70.01
C LEU A 788 15.54 -16.12 -71.33
N PHE A 789 16.85 -15.98 -71.59
CA PHE A 789 17.38 -15.25 -72.76
C PHE A 789 16.74 -15.64 -74.10
N PRO A 790 16.54 -16.94 -74.44
CA PRO A 790 15.94 -17.32 -75.72
C PRO A 790 14.47 -16.92 -75.88
N THR A 791 13.78 -16.61 -74.77
CA THR A 791 12.34 -16.29 -74.74
C THR A 791 12.06 -14.79 -74.78
N VAL A 792 13.10 -13.95 -74.70
CA VAL A 792 12.97 -12.50 -74.63
C VAL A 792 12.80 -11.91 -76.02
N ASN A 793 11.58 -11.51 -76.36
CA ASN A 793 11.26 -10.86 -77.64
C ASN A 793 10.92 -9.36 -77.48
N GLU A 794 10.68 -8.91 -76.26
CA GLU A 794 10.31 -7.53 -75.95
C GLU A 794 11.53 -6.66 -75.64
N PRO A 795 11.62 -5.42 -76.17
CA PRO A 795 12.77 -4.55 -75.98
C PRO A 795 13.13 -4.25 -74.52
N GLU A 796 12.15 -4.06 -73.63
CA GLU A 796 12.41 -3.79 -72.21
C GLU A 796 12.95 -5.03 -71.47
N GLY A 797 12.48 -6.21 -71.86
CA GLY A 797 13.03 -7.48 -71.37
C GLY A 797 14.47 -7.68 -71.83
N ALA A 798 14.76 -7.34 -73.10
CA ALA A 798 16.10 -7.43 -73.67
C ALA A 798 17.05 -6.46 -72.96
N LYS A 799 16.62 -5.22 -72.76
CA LYS A 799 17.36 -4.21 -71.99
C LYS A 799 17.69 -4.66 -70.57
N THR A 800 16.72 -5.24 -69.87
CA THR A 800 16.92 -5.76 -68.50
C THR A 800 17.95 -6.87 -68.48
N CYS A 801 17.84 -7.84 -69.39
CA CYS A 801 18.82 -8.93 -69.51
C CYS A 801 20.22 -8.40 -69.83
N ALA A 802 20.33 -7.44 -70.75
CA ALA A 802 21.61 -6.87 -71.16
C ALA A 802 22.33 -6.13 -70.02
N LEU A 803 21.61 -5.30 -69.27
CA LEU A 803 22.17 -4.54 -68.15
C LEU A 803 22.52 -5.45 -66.97
N LEU A 804 21.68 -6.44 -66.64
CA LEU A 804 22.00 -7.40 -65.58
C LEU A 804 23.21 -8.27 -65.94
N LEU A 805 23.30 -8.76 -67.18
CA LEU A 805 24.46 -9.53 -67.63
C LEU A 805 25.74 -8.68 -67.62
N HIS A 806 25.65 -7.40 -68.01
CA HIS A 806 26.76 -6.45 -67.89
C HIS A 806 27.23 -6.33 -66.43
N ARG A 807 26.32 -6.15 -65.47
CA ARG A 807 26.69 -6.12 -64.03
C ARG A 807 27.30 -7.44 -63.58
N MET A 808 26.72 -8.57 -63.97
CA MET A 808 27.23 -9.91 -63.65
C MET A 808 28.62 -10.18 -64.24
N SER A 809 28.94 -9.62 -65.41
CA SER A 809 30.23 -9.82 -66.09
C SER A 809 31.45 -9.37 -65.27
N VAL A 810 31.25 -8.48 -64.30
CA VAL A 810 32.31 -7.98 -63.41
C VAL A 810 32.74 -9.03 -62.38
N SER A 811 31.85 -9.97 -62.00
CA SER A 811 32.17 -11.05 -61.05
C SER A 811 32.64 -12.31 -61.78
N LYS A 812 33.82 -12.80 -61.39
CA LYS A 812 34.37 -14.05 -61.92
C LYS A 812 33.48 -15.26 -61.61
N LEU A 813 32.77 -15.25 -60.49
CA LEU A 813 31.87 -16.34 -60.10
C LEU A 813 30.62 -16.36 -60.98
N CYS A 814 30.06 -15.19 -61.30
CA CYS A 814 28.96 -15.08 -62.27
C CYS A 814 29.39 -15.53 -63.67
N VAL A 815 30.59 -15.15 -64.13
CA VAL A 815 31.14 -15.65 -65.40
C VAL A 815 31.33 -17.17 -65.36
N GLY A 816 31.76 -17.73 -64.23
CA GLY A 816 31.78 -19.19 -64.00
C GLY A 816 30.40 -19.82 -64.23
N ALA A 817 29.35 -19.27 -63.61
CA ALA A 817 27.97 -19.75 -63.81
C ALA A 817 27.48 -19.65 -65.27
N MET A 818 27.98 -18.67 -66.04
CA MET A 818 27.67 -18.56 -67.48
C MET A 818 28.23 -19.74 -68.28
N THR A 819 29.36 -20.33 -67.87
CA THR A 819 29.98 -21.47 -68.57
C THR A 819 29.13 -22.74 -68.49
N GLU A 820 28.24 -22.84 -67.49
CA GLU A 820 27.41 -24.02 -67.20
C GLU A 820 26.11 -24.07 -68.04
N ARG A 821 25.83 -23.03 -68.85
CA ARG A 821 24.63 -22.87 -69.68
C ARG A 821 24.99 -22.37 -71.09
N GLU A 822 24.09 -22.51 -72.06
CA GLU A 822 24.26 -21.94 -73.41
C GLU A 822 23.99 -20.41 -73.41
N THR A 823 24.86 -19.66 -72.73
CA THR A 823 24.67 -18.24 -72.46
C THR A 823 24.90 -17.35 -73.68
N MET A 824 25.87 -17.65 -74.54
CA MET A 824 26.26 -16.73 -75.64
C MET A 824 25.24 -16.68 -76.78
N ALA A 825 24.60 -17.81 -77.11
CA ALA A 825 23.54 -17.85 -78.11
C ALA A 825 22.30 -17.08 -77.63
N GLY A 826 21.91 -17.28 -76.35
CA GLY A 826 20.84 -16.51 -75.72
C GLY A 826 21.17 -15.02 -75.63
N TYR A 827 22.41 -14.66 -75.29
CA TYR A 827 22.80 -13.25 -75.19
C TYR A 827 22.82 -12.56 -76.57
N LEU A 828 23.24 -13.25 -77.63
CA LEU A 828 23.12 -12.74 -78.99
C LEU A 828 21.66 -12.48 -79.38
N HIS A 829 20.73 -13.35 -78.97
CA HIS A 829 19.28 -13.13 -79.16
C HIS A 829 18.80 -11.87 -78.42
N VAL A 830 19.21 -11.70 -77.15
CA VAL A 830 18.93 -10.48 -76.36
C VAL A 830 19.48 -9.23 -77.04
N MET A 831 20.73 -9.25 -77.50
CA MET A 831 21.39 -8.11 -78.16
C MET A 831 20.64 -7.66 -79.42
N ARG A 832 20.06 -8.60 -80.19
CA ARG A 832 19.26 -8.28 -81.39
C ARG A 832 17.94 -7.56 -81.08
N HIS A 833 17.42 -7.71 -79.86
CA HIS A 833 16.18 -7.08 -79.40
C HIS A 833 16.40 -5.82 -78.55
N CYS A 834 17.66 -5.48 -78.25
CA CYS A 834 18.01 -4.19 -77.63
C CYS A 834 17.93 -3.06 -78.68
N ILE A 835 17.40 -1.91 -78.27
CA ILE A 835 17.15 -0.76 -79.17
C ILE A 835 17.65 0.58 -78.60
N GLY A 836 18.07 0.61 -77.33
CA GLY A 836 18.42 1.81 -76.60
C GLY A 836 19.89 1.93 -76.20
N GLU A 837 20.14 2.77 -75.21
CA GLU A 837 21.47 3.08 -74.65
C GLU A 837 22.19 1.84 -74.09
N GLU A 838 21.46 0.79 -73.70
CA GLU A 838 22.02 -0.46 -73.17
C GLU A 838 23.01 -1.15 -74.11
N LEU A 839 22.88 -0.97 -75.43
CA LEU A 839 23.82 -1.47 -76.42
C LEU A 839 25.24 -0.93 -76.21
N GLY A 840 25.38 0.23 -75.55
CA GLY A 840 26.67 0.78 -75.16
C GLY A 840 27.43 -0.08 -74.13
N THR A 841 26.72 -0.85 -73.31
CA THR A 841 27.31 -1.69 -72.24
C THR A 841 27.76 -3.07 -72.74
N VAL A 842 27.27 -3.49 -73.91
CA VAL A 842 27.52 -4.82 -74.48
C VAL A 842 29.01 -5.05 -74.74
N GLY A 843 29.71 -4.06 -75.30
CA GLY A 843 31.14 -4.19 -75.59
C GLY A 843 31.97 -4.46 -74.33
N GLU A 844 31.71 -3.70 -73.26
CA GLU A 844 32.39 -3.89 -71.97
C GLU A 844 31.99 -5.21 -71.31
N CYS A 845 30.71 -5.59 -71.38
CA CYS A 845 30.20 -6.87 -70.88
C CYS A 845 30.97 -8.05 -71.50
N LEU A 846 31.05 -8.09 -72.83
CA LEU A 846 31.76 -9.15 -73.56
C LEU A 846 33.26 -9.13 -73.26
N PHE A 847 33.87 -7.95 -73.16
CA PHE A 847 35.27 -7.83 -72.76
C PHE A 847 35.50 -8.44 -71.37
N ASN A 848 34.68 -8.11 -70.38
CA ASN A 848 34.80 -8.64 -69.02
C ASN A 848 34.62 -10.16 -68.97
N ILE A 849 33.64 -10.69 -69.72
CA ILE A 849 33.40 -12.14 -69.81
C ILE A 849 34.64 -12.85 -70.39
N PHE A 850 35.14 -12.42 -71.55
CA PHE A 850 36.23 -13.11 -72.22
C PHE A 850 37.61 -12.83 -71.60
N ASN A 851 37.76 -11.73 -70.87
CA ASN A 851 38.98 -11.43 -70.11
C ASN A 851 39.06 -12.17 -68.77
N THR A 852 38.00 -12.87 -68.38
CA THR A 852 37.99 -13.71 -67.18
C THR A 852 38.64 -15.07 -67.46
N THR A 853 39.51 -15.51 -66.54
CA THR A 853 40.17 -16.82 -66.59
C THR A 853 39.16 -17.97 -66.53
N GLY A 854 39.29 -18.98 -67.39
CA GLY A 854 38.38 -20.13 -67.44
C GLY A 854 37.14 -19.95 -68.34
N CYS A 855 37.11 -18.89 -69.16
CA CYS A 855 36.02 -18.62 -70.10
C CYS A 855 36.09 -19.42 -71.42
N ASP A 856 36.98 -20.42 -71.55
CA ASP A 856 37.14 -21.21 -72.78
C ASP A 856 35.82 -21.80 -73.32
N PRO A 857 34.90 -22.32 -72.48
CA PRO A 857 33.60 -22.78 -72.96
C PRO A 857 32.75 -21.65 -73.59
N LEU A 858 32.87 -20.43 -73.07
CA LEU A 858 32.13 -19.27 -73.60
C LEU A 858 32.70 -18.78 -74.93
N VAL A 859 34.03 -18.85 -75.12
CA VAL A 859 34.66 -18.57 -76.42
C VAL A 859 34.22 -19.60 -77.46
N ALA A 860 34.10 -20.88 -77.06
CA ALA A 860 33.57 -21.93 -77.93
C ALA A 860 32.10 -21.68 -78.30
N GLN A 861 31.25 -21.27 -77.34
CA GLN A 861 29.87 -20.90 -77.62
C GLN A 861 29.77 -19.69 -78.57
N ALA A 862 30.62 -18.68 -78.39
CA ALA A 862 30.66 -17.50 -79.26
C ALA A 862 31.01 -17.82 -80.71
N LEU A 863 31.92 -18.77 -80.95
CA LEU A 863 32.21 -19.31 -82.28
C LEU A 863 31.05 -20.13 -82.86
N LYS A 864 30.31 -20.87 -82.02
CA LYS A 864 29.17 -21.70 -82.43
C LYS A 864 27.96 -20.87 -82.86
N CYS A 865 27.76 -19.68 -82.30
CA CYS A 865 26.60 -18.82 -82.57
C CYS A 865 26.90 -17.62 -83.49
N ASP A 866 28.05 -17.60 -84.18
CA ASP A 866 28.49 -16.52 -85.09
C ASP A 866 28.52 -15.13 -84.41
N LEU A 867 28.83 -15.09 -83.10
CA LEU A 867 28.91 -13.83 -82.36
C LEU A 867 30.03 -12.93 -82.90
N ILE A 868 31.14 -13.51 -83.37
CA ILE A 868 32.27 -12.76 -83.92
C ILE A 868 31.87 -12.00 -85.17
N ASP A 869 31.19 -12.67 -86.11
CA ASP A 869 30.69 -12.04 -87.35
C ASP A 869 29.69 -10.94 -87.03
N TYR A 870 28.79 -11.17 -86.08
CA TYR A 870 27.84 -10.16 -85.62
C TYR A 870 28.56 -8.92 -85.05
N LEU A 871 29.61 -9.11 -84.23
CA LEU A 871 30.37 -7.99 -83.65
C LEU A 871 31.17 -7.23 -84.71
N LEU A 872 31.77 -7.93 -85.68
CA LEU A 872 32.46 -7.30 -86.81
C LEU A 872 31.47 -6.51 -87.67
N GLN A 873 30.31 -7.08 -88.01
CA GLN A 873 29.25 -6.36 -88.74
C GLN A 873 28.79 -5.13 -87.97
N THR A 874 28.64 -5.22 -86.65
CA THR A 874 28.27 -4.07 -85.80
C THR A 874 29.34 -2.96 -85.82
N LEU A 875 30.63 -3.32 -85.86
CA LEU A 875 31.73 -2.35 -86.01
C LEU A 875 31.73 -1.67 -87.39
N HIS A 876 31.36 -2.39 -88.46
CA HIS A 876 31.29 -1.86 -89.83
C HIS A 876 30.04 -1.01 -90.07
N GLN A 877 28.87 -1.46 -89.63
CA GLN A 877 27.58 -0.77 -89.82
C GLN A 877 27.40 0.42 -88.86
N GLY A 878 28.08 0.37 -87.70
CA GLY A 878 27.96 1.37 -86.66
C GLY A 878 26.87 1.05 -85.62
N LEU A 879 26.99 1.66 -84.44
CA LEU A 879 26.01 1.52 -83.35
C LEU A 879 24.85 2.51 -83.57
N PRO A 880 23.63 2.21 -83.10
CA PRO A 880 22.50 3.11 -83.15
C PRO A 880 22.79 4.48 -82.49
N VAL A 881 22.13 5.54 -82.97
CA VAL A 881 22.25 6.92 -82.44
C VAL A 881 21.83 7.00 -80.96
N THR A 882 21.02 6.04 -80.50
CA THR A 882 20.59 5.92 -79.10
C THR A 882 21.75 5.57 -78.16
N VAL A 883 22.92 5.14 -78.62
CA VAL A 883 24.08 4.86 -77.76
C VAL A 883 24.85 6.15 -77.45
N ARG A 884 24.96 6.53 -76.18
CA ARG A 884 25.62 7.78 -75.74
C ARG A 884 27.13 7.84 -76.03
N GLU A 885 27.85 6.74 -75.83
CA GLU A 885 29.30 6.65 -76.02
C GLU A 885 29.69 5.56 -77.04
N PRO A 886 29.34 5.73 -78.32
CA PRO A 886 29.53 4.68 -79.32
C PRO A 886 31.01 4.38 -79.57
N GLY A 887 31.90 5.37 -79.41
CA GLY A 887 33.35 5.17 -79.52
C GLY A 887 33.92 4.26 -78.43
N GLN A 888 33.45 4.41 -77.19
CA GLN A 888 33.90 3.58 -76.06
C GLN A 888 33.41 2.13 -76.23
N CYS A 889 32.15 1.93 -76.61
CA CYS A 889 31.60 0.60 -76.87
C CYS A 889 32.38 -0.10 -78.00
N ARG A 890 32.66 0.58 -79.13
CA ARG A 890 33.50 0.03 -80.21
C ARG A 890 34.89 -0.37 -79.73
N ALA A 891 35.52 0.46 -78.89
CA ALA A 891 36.84 0.15 -78.33
C ALA A 891 36.78 -1.12 -77.45
N TYR A 892 35.74 -1.30 -76.65
CA TYR A 892 35.56 -2.51 -75.85
C TYR A 892 35.22 -3.75 -76.69
N ILE A 893 34.42 -3.62 -77.75
CA ILE A 893 34.20 -4.73 -78.71
C ILE A 893 35.53 -5.18 -79.32
N VAL A 894 36.37 -4.24 -79.77
CA VAL A 894 37.72 -4.56 -80.29
C VAL A 894 38.59 -5.22 -79.22
N LYS A 895 38.53 -4.76 -77.96
CA LYS A 895 39.25 -5.39 -76.85
C LYS A 895 38.74 -6.81 -76.59
N ALA A 896 37.43 -7.04 -76.60
CA ALA A 896 36.83 -8.35 -76.42
C ALA A 896 37.31 -9.33 -77.50
N LEU A 897 37.25 -8.94 -78.78
CA LEU A 897 37.77 -9.73 -79.90
C LEU A 897 39.27 -10.05 -79.76
N LYS A 898 40.08 -9.06 -79.37
CA LYS A 898 41.53 -9.26 -79.14
C LYS A 898 41.82 -10.22 -77.98
N VAL A 899 41.01 -10.20 -76.93
CA VAL A 899 41.15 -11.14 -75.81
C VAL A 899 40.75 -12.55 -76.24
N MET A 900 39.67 -12.70 -77.00
CA MET A 900 39.29 -14.00 -77.59
C MET A 900 40.37 -14.55 -78.53
N GLN A 901 41.04 -13.71 -79.33
CA GLN A 901 42.18 -14.11 -80.18
C GLN A 901 43.41 -14.60 -79.39
N LYS A 902 43.52 -14.18 -78.12
CA LYS A 902 44.58 -14.58 -77.19
C LYS A 902 44.19 -15.81 -76.38
N ASN A 903 42.98 -16.34 -76.53
CA ASN A 903 42.53 -17.55 -75.86
C ASN A 903 43.43 -18.74 -76.25
N PRO A 904 43.98 -19.51 -75.29
CA PRO A 904 44.95 -20.56 -75.57
C PRO A 904 44.37 -21.75 -76.34
N VAL A 905 43.05 -22.00 -76.26
CA VAL A 905 42.39 -23.17 -76.86
C VAL A 905 41.77 -22.83 -78.22
N TYR A 906 41.07 -21.70 -78.31
CA TYR A 906 40.27 -21.33 -79.49
C TYR A 906 40.80 -20.12 -80.27
N GLY A 907 41.87 -19.47 -79.80
CA GLY A 907 42.37 -18.22 -80.38
C GLY A 907 42.78 -18.29 -81.85
N THR A 908 43.20 -19.46 -82.36
CA THR A 908 43.49 -19.66 -83.80
C THR A 908 42.23 -19.66 -84.65
N LYS A 909 41.13 -20.25 -84.15
CA LYS A 909 39.82 -20.24 -84.82
C LYS A 909 39.20 -18.85 -84.83
N VAL A 910 39.36 -18.10 -83.73
CA VAL A 910 38.92 -16.70 -83.63
C VAL A 910 39.68 -15.76 -84.59
N ARG A 911 40.88 -16.11 -85.04
CA ARG A 911 41.63 -15.33 -86.06
C ARG A 911 41.23 -15.68 -87.49
N SER A 912 40.66 -16.86 -87.71
CA SER A 912 40.23 -17.34 -89.04
C SER A 912 38.79 -16.99 -89.37
N SER A 913 37.96 -16.81 -88.34
CA SER A 913 36.70 -16.07 -88.40
C SER A 913 36.98 -14.58 -88.49
#